data_AF-A0A8H8XPX4-F1
#
_entry.id   AF-A0A8H8XPX4-F1
#
_cell.length_a   1.000
_cell.length_b   1.000
_cell.length_c   1.000
_cell.angle_alpha   90.00
_cell.angle_beta   90.00
_cell.angle_gamma   90.00
#
_symmetry.space_group_name_H-M   'P 1'
#
loop_
_entity.id
_entity.type
_entity.pdbx_description
1 polymer ?
#
loop_
_entity_poly.entity_id
_entity_poly.type
_entity_poly.pdbx_seq_one_letter_code
_entity_poly.pdbx_strand_id
1 'polypeptide(L)'
;MRLKCIRLAGFKSFVDPTTVSFPSNMAAVVGPNGCGKSNIIDAVRWVMGESSAKNLRGESMTDVIFNGSNTRKPVGQASIELVFDNGDGSLGGEYASWSEISIRRRVTREGQNTYFLNGTKCRRRDITDIFLGTGLGPRSYSIIEQGMISKLIEARPEDLRNFIEEAAGISKYKERRRETESRIRRTQENLERLADLRQELERQLERLQRQAQSAEKYQQYKAEERQLKAELAALRWLALDEQARARQSVIGDQEVAMEALVAEQRNADASIERLRDGHHELAETFNQVQARFYSVGGDIARIEQSIQHGQQRLRQLQDDLREAERARAETKAHLGNDRDLLASLAEELAMLEPEQELARAAAEEGACVLEEAEAAMHAWQEQWDAFNQRSAEPRRQAEVQQARIQQLEQSLERLVERQRRLEDERRQLAGDPADARMEALAEQLAAGELGLEELQAGDEQLAERLQQLRDELQQAGREQQQAQGELQRLNGRLASLEALQQAALDPGAGAAAWLREQNLQGRPRLAEGLRVEPGWELAVETVLGADLQAVLLDDFAGLALDEFEQGELRLACAAAGGALPGSLLDKVQAPLDLSPWLGRVRPVESLGAALAARDGLAEGDSLISRDGYWVGRHFLRVRRGGETDGGLLARGQELERLAGERAEREAALALLEECLLELRERQQTQEQAREQQRRRIQDEGRRQGELRAQLSALQARHEQLALRRRRLEEELAELAEQRALEVEQLGESRLYLQDALDAMASDTEQREQLLSARDALREGLDRMRQEARRHKDHAHQLAVRFGALRAQHDSTRQALERLELQAARLFERCEQLALNLEEGDEPLQELRMQLEGLLERRMAVDEEMRLARLALDDADRELREAEKRRGSAEQQAQLLRSQLEQQRLDWQTLSVRRKALEDQLAEDRHELSTLLAELPEAAAEREWESRLEQLAARIQRLGPINLAAIEEYQQQSERKRYLDAQNDDLVEALDTLENVIRKIDKETRNRFKETFEQINAGLQALFPKVFGGGQAYLELTGEDLLDTGVAIMARPPGKKNSTIHLLSGGEKALTALALVFAIFQLNPAPFCMLDEVDAPLDDANVGRYARLVKEMSEKVQFIYITHNKIAMEMADQLMGVTMHEPGCSRLVAVNVEEAVALAEA
;
A
#
# COMPACT_ATOMS: atom_id res chain seq x y z
N MET A 1 42.55 35.53 -36.65
CA MET A 1 41.40 36.45 -36.47
C MET A 1 41.97 37.82 -36.13
N ARG A 2 41.54 38.90 -36.79
CA ARG A 2 42.05 40.27 -36.58
C ARG A 2 40.90 41.26 -36.53
N LEU A 3 40.97 42.30 -35.68
CA LEU A 3 39.94 43.35 -35.66
C LEU A 3 40.17 44.32 -36.83
N LYS A 4 39.29 44.27 -37.83
CA LYS A 4 39.39 45.07 -39.06
C LYS A 4 38.81 46.46 -38.86
N CYS A 5 37.60 46.55 -38.32
CA CYS A 5 36.98 47.83 -37.98
C CYS A 5 35.90 47.71 -36.90
N ILE A 6 35.65 48.84 -36.21
CA ILE A 6 34.56 49.03 -35.26
C ILE A 6 33.58 50.05 -35.86
N ARG A 7 32.31 49.71 -36.00
CA ARG A 7 31.24 50.63 -36.41
C ARG A 7 30.39 50.99 -35.21
N LEU A 8 30.33 52.28 -34.89
CA LEU A 8 29.65 52.85 -33.73
C LEU A 8 28.50 53.74 -34.20
N ALA A 9 27.32 53.65 -33.59
CA ALA A 9 26.24 54.61 -33.81
C ALA A 9 25.39 54.78 -32.54
N GLY A 10 25.14 56.03 -32.15
CA GLY A 10 24.34 56.38 -30.97
C GLY A 10 24.91 55.91 -29.62
N PHE A 11 26.21 55.58 -29.56
CA PHE A 11 26.86 55.00 -28.39
C PHE A 11 27.68 56.04 -27.62
N LYS A 12 27.31 56.28 -26.35
CA LYS A 12 27.92 57.31 -25.49
C LYS A 12 28.15 58.62 -26.26
N SER A 13 29.39 59.08 -26.44
CA SER A 13 29.72 60.33 -27.13
C SER A 13 29.75 60.22 -28.67
N PHE A 14 29.58 59.03 -29.27
CA PHE A 14 29.57 58.81 -30.73
C PHE A 14 28.13 58.78 -31.25
N VAL A 15 27.58 59.96 -31.56
CA VAL A 15 26.20 60.13 -32.01
C VAL A 15 26.01 59.68 -33.47
N ASP A 16 26.90 60.13 -34.36
CA ASP A 16 26.84 59.80 -35.78
C ASP A 16 27.49 58.44 -36.08
N PRO A 17 27.01 57.70 -37.10
CA PRO A 17 27.66 56.48 -37.58
C PRO A 17 29.14 56.72 -37.87
N THR A 18 30.01 56.16 -37.04
CA THR A 18 31.46 56.35 -37.10
C THR A 18 32.13 54.99 -37.28
N THR A 19 33.02 54.87 -38.27
CA THR A 19 33.79 53.66 -38.50
C THR A 19 35.24 53.89 -38.11
N VAL A 20 35.74 53.12 -37.16
CA VAL A 20 37.14 53.09 -36.73
C VAL A 20 37.81 51.92 -37.44
N SER A 21 38.77 52.19 -38.33
CA SER A 21 39.46 51.15 -39.12
C SER A 21 40.89 50.92 -38.63
N PHE A 22 41.32 49.66 -38.48
CA PHE A 22 42.66 49.31 -37.99
C PHE A 22 43.48 48.56 -39.05
N PRO A 23 44.10 49.26 -40.02
CA PRO A 23 44.86 48.67 -41.11
C PRO A 23 46.26 48.16 -40.72
N SER A 24 46.86 48.61 -39.61
CA SER A 24 48.14 48.12 -39.06
C SER A 24 47.95 47.21 -37.83
N ASN A 25 49.03 46.53 -37.42
CA ASN A 25 49.06 45.71 -36.19
C ASN A 25 49.39 46.56 -34.94
N MET A 26 49.75 47.83 -35.12
CA MET A 26 50.06 48.73 -34.02
C MET A 26 49.40 50.09 -34.27
N ALA A 27 48.28 50.33 -33.58
CA ALA A 27 47.49 51.55 -33.72
C ALA A 27 47.37 52.28 -32.38
N ALA A 28 47.57 53.59 -32.39
CA ALA A 28 47.46 54.42 -31.20
C ALA A 28 46.26 55.37 -31.31
N VAL A 29 45.41 55.41 -30.28
CA VAL A 29 44.29 56.34 -30.18
C VAL A 29 44.68 57.49 -29.27
N VAL A 30 44.71 58.71 -29.81
CA VAL A 30 45.21 59.91 -29.14
C VAL A 30 44.18 61.03 -29.15
N GLY A 31 44.25 61.94 -28.19
CA GLY A 31 43.33 63.08 -28.09
C GLY A 31 43.35 63.74 -26.71
N PRO A 32 42.79 64.96 -26.57
CA PRO A 32 42.75 65.68 -25.30
C PRO A 32 41.99 64.91 -24.21
N ASN A 33 42.28 65.17 -22.93
CA ASN A 33 41.56 64.54 -21.83
C ASN A 33 40.06 64.88 -21.90
N GLY A 34 39.20 63.87 -21.69
CA GLY A 34 37.75 64.03 -21.76
C GLY A 34 37.12 63.98 -23.17
N CYS A 35 37.89 63.73 -24.24
CA CYS A 35 37.32 63.67 -25.61
C CYS A 35 36.60 62.35 -25.96
N GLY A 36 36.53 61.38 -25.05
CA GLY A 36 35.81 60.10 -25.24
C GLY A 36 36.67 58.93 -25.74
N LYS A 37 38.00 58.97 -25.57
CA LYS A 37 38.94 57.89 -25.99
C LYS A 37 38.58 56.52 -25.41
N SER A 38 38.37 56.44 -24.09
CA SER A 38 38.03 55.18 -23.41
C SER A 38 36.66 54.62 -23.81
N ASN A 39 35.77 55.41 -24.41
CA ASN A 39 34.48 54.92 -24.93
C ASN A 39 34.67 53.94 -26.09
N ILE A 40 35.81 53.96 -26.79
CA ILE A 40 36.14 52.98 -27.84
C ILE A 40 36.40 51.60 -27.21
N ILE A 41 37.07 51.53 -26.06
CA ILE A 41 37.30 50.27 -25.33
C ILE A 41 35.99 49.74 -24.76
N ASP A 42 35.17 50.63 -24.17
CA ASP A 42 33.84 50.28 -23.66
C ASP A 42 32.95 49.68 -24.75
N ALA A 43 33.07 50.19 -25.98
CA ALA A 43 32.31 49.69 -27.13
C ALA A 43 32.66 48.24 -27.48
N VAL A 44 33.94 47.89 -27.49
CA VAL A 44 34.40 46.51 -27.78
C VAL A 44 33.97 45.57 -26.65
N ARG A 45 34.15 45.96 -25.37
CA ARG A 45 33.70 45.17 -24.20
C ARG A 45 32.20 44.91 -24.21
N TRP A 46 31.41 45.92 -24.54
CA TRP A 46 29.97 45.82 -24.58
C TRP A 46 29.50 44.80 -25.64
N VAL A 47 30.10 44.78 -26.82
CA VAL A 47 29.74 43.79 -27.86
C VAL A 47 30.19 42.37 -27.48
N MET A 48 31.32 42.23 -26.79
CA MET A 48 31.85 40.93 -26.33
C MET A 48 31.08 40.29 -25.17
N GLY A 49 30.01 40.93 -24.69
CA GLY A 49 29.02 40.31 -23.81
C GLY A 49 29.10 40.71 -22.34
N GLU A 50 29.81 41.79 -22.00
CA GLU A 50 29.76 42.39 -20.65
C GLU A 50 28.31 42.82 -20.31
N SER A 51 27.88 42.45 -19.10
CA SER A 51 26.53 42.67 -18.58
C SER A 51 26.49 43.61 -17.37
N SER A 52 27.63 43.89 -16.75
CA SER A 52 27.75 44.84 -15.64
C SER A 52 27.80 46.28 -16.16
N ALA A 53 26.79 47.09 -15.82
CA ALA A 53 26.77 48.52 -16.14
C ALA A 53 27.95 49.26 -15.46
N LYS A 54 28.35 48.82 -14.25
CA LYS A 54 29.47 49.37 -13.49
C LYS A 54 30.81 49.22 -14.22
N ASN A 55 31.01 48.10 -14.92
CA ASN A 55 32.23 47.85 -15.70
C ASN A 55 32.29 48.66 -16.99
N LEU A 56 31.15 49.17 -17.47
CA LEU A 56 31.03 50.06 -18.63
C LEU A 56 30.97 51.54 -18.22
N ARG A 57 31.37 51.87 -16.98
CA ARG A 57 31.40 53.23 -16.42
C ARG A 57 30.02 53.92 -16.49
N GLY A 58 28.94 53.19 -16.16
CA GLY A 58 27.56 53.68 -16.08
C GLY A 58 26.77 53.04 -14.91
N GLU A 59 25.59 53.56 -14.60
CA GLU A 59 24.74 53.05 -13.51
C GLU A 59 23.73 52.01 -14.01
N SER A 60 23.22 52.23 -15.23
CA SER A 60 22.26 51.36 -15.92
C SER A 60 22.77 50.97 -17.31
N MET A 61 22.30 49.83 -17.81
CA MET A 61 22.64 49.35 -19.16
C MET A 61 22.03 50.24 -20.28
N THR A 62 21.11 51.13 -19.93
CA THR A 62 20.58 52.17 -20.83
C THR A 62 21.54 53.34 -21.02
N ASP A 63 22.52 53.53 -20.14
CA ASP A 63 23.44 54.68 -20.14
C ASP A 63 24.52 54.60 -21.24
N VAL A 64 24.55 53.48 -21.96
CA VAL A 64 25.35 53.32 -23.18
C VAL A 64 24.75 54.08 -24.38
N ILE A 65 23.48 54.47 -24.30
CA ILE A 65 22.78 55.22 -25.35
C ILE A 65 23.06 56.72 -25.15
N PHE A 66 23.35 57.45 -26.23
CA PHE A 66 23.53 58.91 -26.15
C PHE A 66 22.28 59.61 -25.59
N ASN A 67 22.44 60.27 -24.45
CA ASN A 67 21.37 60.92 -23.70
C ASN A 67 21.08 62.38 -24.11
N GLY A 68 21.74 62.89 -25.14
CA GLY A 68 21.57 64.27 -25.64
C GLY A 68 22.69 65.21 -25.19
N SER A 69 22.87 66.31 -25.92
CA SER A 69 23.74 67.44 -25.55
C SER A 69 22.97 68.76 -25.76
N ASN A 70 23.55 69.89 -25.35
CA ASN A 70 22.93 71.21 -25.55
C ASN A 70 22.61 71.53 -27.03
N THR A 71 23.30 70.88 -27.97
CA THR A 71 23.13 71.08 -29.42
C THR A 71 22.42 69.92 -30.14
N ARG A 72 22.29 68.73 -29.51
CA ARG A 72 21.72 67.54 -30.14
C ARG A 72 20.69 66.80 -29.28
N LYS A 73 19.62 66.34 -29.94
CA LYS A 73 18.58 65.52 -29.31
C LYS A 73 19.10 64.12 -28.94
N PRO A 74 18.55 63.50 -27.88
CA PRO A 74 18.84 62.11 -27.51
C PRO A 74 18.47 61.12 -28.62
N VAL A 75 19.21 60.01 -28.72
CA VAL A 75 18.96 58.93 -29.68
C VAL A 75 18.18 57.79 -28.99
N GLY A 76 17.29 57.11 -29.73
CA GLY A 76 16.43 56.04 -29.20
C GLY A 76 17.09 54.65 -29.10
N GLN A 77 18.24 54.46 -29.76
CA GLN A 77 18.97 53.21 -29.80
C GLN A 77 20.48 53.44 -29.94
N ALA A 78 21.27 52.50 -29.44
CA ALA A 78 22.70 52.41 -29.70
C ALA A 78 23.01 51.09 -30.39
N SER A 79 23.90 51.10 -31.37
CA SER A 79 24.38 49.90 -32.03
C SER A 79 25.88 49.95 -32.27
N ILE A 80 26.55 48.85 -31.98
CA ILE A 80 27.96 48.66 -32.26
C ILE A 80 28.13 47.37 -33.04
N GLU A 81 28.93 47.41 -34.10
CA GLU A 81 29.31 46.26 -34.91
C GLU A 81 30.84 46.14 -34.95
N LEU A 82 31.36 45.01 -34.49
CA LEU A 82 32.76 44.62 -34.61
C LEU A 82 32.90 43.75 -35.86
N VAL A 83 33.84 44.07 -36.74
CA VAL A 83 34.13 43.27 -37.93
C VAL A 83 35.52 42.68 -37.78
N PHE A 84 35.58 41.35 -37.81
CA PHE A 84 36.80 40.57 -37.70
C PHE A 84 37.14 39.93 -39.04
N ASP A 85 38.42 39.97 -39.38
CA ASP A 85 39.00 39.22 -40.49
C ASP A 85 39.45 37.85 -39.97
N ASN A 86 39.00 36.77 -40.60
CA ASN A 86 39.34 35.39 -40.27
C ASN A 86 40.07 34.67 -41.42
N GLY A 87 40.76 35.40 -42.29
CA GLY A 87 41.52 34.83 -43.41
C GLY A 87 42.53 33.73 -43.03
N ASP A 88 43.05 33.76 -41.80
CA ASP A 88 44.01 32.75 -41.27
C ASP A 88 43.33 31.48 -40.72
N GLY A 89 41.99 31.40 -40.70
CA GLY A 89 41.25 30.20 -40.27
C GLY A 89 41.36 29.85 -38.79
N SER A 90 41.73 30.81 -37.91
CA SER A 90 41.94 30.57 -36.48
C SER A 90 40.67 30.20 -35.70
N LEU A 91 39.49 30.56 -36.21
CA LEU A 91 38.19 30.16 -35.68
C LEU A 91 37.77 28.82 -36.29
N GLY A 92 37.75 27.76 -35.49
CA GLY A 92 37.26 26.44 -35.88
C GLY A 92 35.73 26.29 -35.77
N GLY A 93 35.19 25.19 -36.31
CA GLY A 93 33.77 24.84 -36.20
C GLY A 93 32.90 25.32 -37.38
N GLU A 94 31.58 25.49 -37.13
CA GLU A 94 30.57 25.85 -38.14
C GLU A 94 30.81 27.22 -38.81
N TYR A 95 31.62 28.07 -38.18
CA TYR A 95 31.91 29.44 -38.64
C TYR A 95 33.29 29.58 -39.31
N ALA A 96 34.03 28.48 -39.47
CA ALA A 96 35.35 28.48 -40.12
C ALA A 96 35.29 28.81 -41.62
N SER A 97 34.14 28.61 -42.27
CA SER A 97 33.93 28.88 -43.69
C SER A 97 33.81 30.36 -44.05
N TRP A 98 33.76 31.24 -43.04
CA TRP A 98 33.55 32.67 -43.25
C TRP A 98 34.86 33.44 -43.11
N SER A 99 35.25 34.14 -44.19
CA SER A 99 36.46 34.98 -44.24
C SER A 99 36.33 36.26 -43.40
N GLU A 100 35.10 36.74 -43.19
CA GLU A 100 34.81 37.88 -42.32
C GLU A 100 33.65 37.55 -41.37
N ILE A 101 33.78 37.98 -40.12
CA ILE A 101 32.78 37.78 -39.06
C ILE A 101 32.39 39.13 -38.48
N SER A 102 31.12 39.50 -38.61
CA SER A 102 30.52 40.69 -38.02
C SER A 102 29.68 40.31 -36.80
N ILE A 103 29.98 40.94 -35.67
CA ILE A 103 29.25 40.77 -34.42
C ILE A 103 28.66 42.13 -34.05
N ARG A 104 27.34 42.21 -34.00
CA ARG A 104 26.61 43.45 -33.75
C ARG A 104 25.72 43.32 -32.53
N ARG A 105 25.84 44.25 -31.59
CA ARG A 105 24.94 44.40 -30.45
C ARG A 105 24.12 45.68 -30.61
N ARG A 106 22.81 45.59 -30.38
CA ARG A 106 21.88 46.73 -30.41
C ARG A 106 21.04 46.77 -29.15
N VAL A 107 20.89 47.95 -28.56
CA VAL A 107 20.02 48.19 -27.40
C VAL A 107 19.09 49.36 -27.68
N THR A 108 17.84 49.23 -27.22
CA THR A 108 16.82 50.29 -27.25
C THR A 108 16.62 50.87 -25.85
N ARG A 109 16.01 52.05 -25.74
CA ARG A 109 15.67 52.67 -24.43
C ARG A 109 14.74 51.82 -23.55
N GLU A 110 14.07 50.82 -24.11
CA GLU A 110 13.24 49.85 -23.37
C GLU A 110 14.07 48.74 -22.70
N GLY A 111 15.41 48.78 -22.79
CA GLY A 111 16.29 47.78 -22.18
C GLY A 111 16.42 46.47 -22.98
N GLN A 112 15.81 46.39 -24.18
CA GLN A 112 15.91 45.21 -25.03
C GLN A 112 17.28 45.12 -25.69
N ASN A 113 18.07 44.14 -25.28
CA ASN A 113 19.37 43.81 -25.87
C ASN A 113 19.19 42.77 -26.99
N THR A 114 19.62 43.11 -28.21
CA THR A 114 19.59 42.19 -29.36
C THR A 114 20.99 41.99 -29.92
N TYR A 115 21.33 40.74 -30.17
CA TYR A 115 22.63 40.30 -30.67
C TYR A 115 22.48 39.76 -32.08
N PHE A 116 23.44 40.10 -32.94
CA PHE A 116 23.48 39.66 -34.32
C PHE A 116 24.87 39.12 -34.67
N LEU A 117 24.90 38.00 -35.37
CA LEU A 117 26.10 37.38 -35.94
C LEU A 117 25.92 37.34 -37.46
N ASN A 118 26.78 38.03 -38.21
CA ASN A 118 26.68 38.19 -39.66
C ASN A 118 25.26 38.57 -40.14
N GLY A 119 24.61 39.46 -39.40
CA GLY A 119 23.26 39.96 -39.69
C GLY A 119 22.11 39.09 -39.18
N THR A 120 22.36 37.86 -38.72
CA THR A 120 21.34 36.96 -38.15
C THR A 120 21.19 37.14 -36.64
N LYS A 121 19.95 37.14 -36.11
CA LYS A 121 19.70 37.31 -34.68
C LYS A 121 20.11 36.05 -33.92
N CYS A 122 20.94 36.19 -32.90
CA CYS A 122 21.47 35.08 -32.09
C CYS A 122 21.30 35.34 -30.59
N ARG A 123 21.56 34.32 -29.76
CA ARG A 123 21.58 34.45 -28.30
C ARG A 123 22.94 34.95 -27.84
N ARG A 124 22.98 35.59 -26.67
CA ARG A 124 24.23 36.04 -26.03
C ARG A 124 25.24 34.89 -25.88
N ARG A 125 24.74 33.70 -25.54
CA ARG A 125 25.56 32.49 -25.37
C ARG A 125 26.30 32.14 -26.66
N ASP A 126 25.64 32.21 -27.81
CA ASP A 126 26.26 31.90 -29.11
C ASP A 126 27.46 32.82 -29.40
N ILE A 127 27.40 34.09 -28.97
CA ILE A 127 28.53 35.04 -29.07
C ILE A 127 29.61 34.74 -28.03
N THR A 128 29.23 34.40 -26.79
CA THR A 128 30.20 34.03 -25.75
C THR A 128 30.95 32.74 -26.13
N ASP A 129 30.29 31.78 -26.76
CA ASP A 129 30.86 30.51 -27.23
C ASP A 129 31.89 30.71 -28.36
N ILE A 130 31.73 31.76 -29.19
CA ILE A 130 32.71 32.14 -30.24
C ILE A 130 34.03 32.66 -29.63
N PHE A 131 33.95 33.33 -28.47
CA PHE A 131 35.10 33.94 -27.81
C PHE A 131 35.71 33.05 -26.70
N LEU A 132 34.98 32.05 -26.21
CA LEU A 132 35.45 31.08 -25.21
C LEU A 132 36.67 30.27 -25.70
N GLY A 133 37.82 30.50 -25.06
CA GLY A 133 39.08 29.81 -25.37
C GLY A 133 39.97 30.53 -26.39
N THR A 134 39.55 31.66 -26.94
CA THR A 134 40.36 32.50 -27.85
C THR A 134 41.10 33.63 -27.12
N GLY A 135 41.12 33.62 -25.78
CA GLY A 135 41.69 34.70 -24.95
C GLY A 135 40.86 36.00 -24.94
N LEU A 136 39.68 36.00 -25.56
CA LEU A 136 38.73 37.11 -25.59
C LEU A 136 37.50 36.72 -24.76
N GLY A 137 37.10 37.54 -23.81
CA GLY A 137 36.00 37.20 -22.91
C GLY A 137 35.71 38.36 -21.96
N PRO A 138 34.55 38.37 -21.28
CA PRO A 138 34.19 39.44 -20.36
C PRO A 138 35.16 39.56 -19.17
N ARG A 139 35.93 38.51 -18.86
CA ARG A 139 36.97 38.51 -17.83
C ARG A 139 38.40 38.49 -18.39
N SER A 140 38.55 38.65 -19.70
CA SER A 140 39.82 38.42 -20.39
C SER A 140 40.92 39.43 -20.07
N TYR A 141 42.15 38.94 -20.14
CA TYR A 141 43.40 39.68 -20.02
C TYR A 141 43.77 40.50 -21.28
N SER A 142 42.96 40.43 -22.33
CA SER A 142 43.20 41.11 -23.62
C SER A 142 42.87 42.61 -23.61
N ILE A 143 42.02 43.06 -22.69
CA ILE A 143 41.64 44.48 -22.53
C ILE A 143 42.07 44.97 -21.15
N ILE A 144 43.14 45.76 -21.14
CA ILE A 144 43.75 46.29 -19.93
C ILE A 144 43.30 47.74 -19.73
N GLU A 145 42.48 47.96 -18.71
CA GLU A 145 42.03 49.29 -18.31
C GLU A 145 42.93 49.92 -17.25
N GLN A 146 42.78 51.23 -17.09
CA GLN A 146 43.32 51.97 -15.96
C GLN A 146 42.88 51.31 -14.64
N GLY A 147 43.84 50.82 -13.85
CA GLY A 147 43.61 50.13 -12.57
C GLY A 147 43.45 48.61 -12.63
N MET A 148 43.32 47.99 -13.82
CA MET A 148 43.31 46.53 -13.96
C MET A 148 44.66 45.92 -13.53
N ILE A 149 45.76 46.60 -13.86
CA ILE A 149 47.12 46.20 -13.48
C ILE A 149 47.28 46.18 -11.96
N SER A 150 46.75 47.19 -11.25
CA SER A 150 46.75 47.22 -9.79
C SER A 150 45.90 46.10 -9.19
N LYS A 151 44.71 45.82 -9.76
CA LYS A 151 43.84 44.72 -9.33
C LYS A 151 44.49 43.34 -9.49
N LEU A 152 45.30 43.12 -10.52
CA LEU A 152 46.00 41.87 -10.76
C LEU A 152 47.10 41.60 -9.70
N ILE A 153 47.66 42.66 -9.11
CA ILE A 153 48.70 42.62 -8.07
C ILE A 153 48.09 42.49 -6.67
N GLU A 154 46.94 43.12 -6.45
CA GLU A 154 46.19 43.07 -5.20
C GLU A 154 45.23 41.87 -5.12
N ALA A 155 45.11 41.12 -6.21
CA ALA A 155 44.31 39.91 -6.29
C ALA A 155 44.78 38.89 -5.25
N ARG A 156 43.81 38.26 -4.58
CA ARG A 156 44.11 37.11 -3.72
C ARG A 156 44.66 35.95 -4.57
N PRO A 157 45.43 35.02 -4.00
CA PRO A 157 45.97 33.89 -4.75
C PRO A 157 44.91 33.07 -5.51
N GLU A 158 43.68 33.00 -5.00
CA GLU A 158 42.52 32.37 -5.65
C GLU A 158 42.01 33.18 -6.85
N ASP A 159 42.07 34.51 -6.78
CA ASP A 159 41.63 35.40 -7.85
C ASP A 159 42.65 35.40 -9.01
N LEU A 160 43.95 35.31 -8.69
CA LEU A 160 45.02 35.22 -9.68
C LEU A 160 44.96 33.91 -10.50
N ARG A 161 44.58 32.81 -9.85
CA ARG A 161 44.36 31.51 -10.47
C ARG A 161 43.38 31.59 -11.65
N ASN A 162 42.31 32.37 -11.53
CA ASN A 162 41.30 32.51 -12.58
C ASN A 162 41.88 33.00 -13.91
N PHE A 163 42.90 33.88 -13.89
CA PHE A 163 43.56 34.37 -15.09
C PHE A 163 44.44 33.29 -15.76
N ILE A 164 45.08 32.44 -14.96
CA ILE A 164 45.89 31.31 -15.44
C ILE A 164 44.98 30.23 -16.02
N GLU A 165 43.83 29.97 -15.41
CA GLU A 165 42.81 29.06 -15.94
C GLU A 165 42.24 29.52 -17.29
N GLU A 166 42.04 30.83 -17.46
CA GLU A 166 41.57 31.41 -18.73
C GLU A 166 42.62 31.28 -19.83
N ALA A 167 43.90 31.51 -19.51
CA ALA A 167 45.01 31.35 -20.44
C ALA A 167 45.24 29.89 -20.85
N ALA A 168 45.05 28.95 -19.92
CA ALA A 168 45.10 27.50 -20.17
C ALA A 168 43.89 26.99 -20.98
N GLY A 169 42.90 27.85 -21.25
CA GLY A 169 41.64 27.46 -21.89
C GLY A 169 40.77 26.54 -21.03
N ILE A 170 41.05 26.47 -19.72
CA ILE A 170 40.37 25.58 -18.77
C ILE A 170 38.98 26.09 -18.44
N SER A 171 38.68 27.39 -18.62
CA SER A 171 37.34 27.94 -18.41
C SER A 171 36.26 27.18 -19.19
N LYS A 172 36.57 26.74 -20.42
CA LYS A 172 35.69 25.89 -21.23
C LYS A 172 35.44 24.52 -20.59
N TYR A 173 36.47 23.94 -19.97
CA TYR A 173 36.39 22.66 -19.26
C TYR A 173 35.68 22.79 -17.92
N LYS A 174 35.89 23.89 -17.19
CA LYS A 174 35.24 24.19 -15.90
C LYS A 174 33.74 24.48 -16.08
N GLU A 175 33.38 25.18 -17.15
CA GLU A 175 31.98 25.42 -17.50
C GLU A 175 31.29 24.14 -17.99
N ARG A 176 31.97 23.32 -18.81
CA ARG A 176 31.53 21.95 -19.14
C ARG A 176 31.41 21.05 -17.92
N ARG A 177 32.35 21.13 -16.96
CA ARG A 177 32.33 20.38 -15.71
C ARG A 177 31.12 20.77 -14.87
N ARG A 178 30.88 22.08 -14.69
CA ARG A 178 29.72 22.60 -13.95
C ARG A 178 28.38 22.23 -14.62
N GLU A 179 28.34 22.24 -15.95
CA GLU A 179 27.18 21.75 -16.71
C GLU A 179 26.99 20.23 -16.50
N THR A 180 28.07 19.46 -16.52
CA THR A 180 28.07 18.01 -16.29
C THR A 180 27.65 17.69 -14.86
N GLU A 181 28.13 18.41 -13.84
CA GLU A 181 27.70 18.29 -12.45
C GLU A 181 26.22 18.66 -12.27
N SER A 182 25.75 19.73 -12.92
CA SER A 182 24.33 20.07 -12.87
C SER A 182 23.46 19.02 -13.56
N ARG A 183 23.96 18.39 -14.64
CA ARG A 183 23.29 17.25 -15.29
C ARG A 183 23.30 16.02 -14.39
N ILE A 184 24.42 15.68 -13.76
CA ILE A 184 24.54 14.59 -12.79
C ILE A 184 23.56 14.81 -11.64
N ARG A 185 23.51 15.99 -11.04
CA ARG A 185 22.57 16.31 -9.95
C ARG A 185 21.11 16.14 -10.36
N ARG A 186 20.73 16.63 -11.54
CA ARG A 186 19.38 16.40 -12.10
C ARG A 186 19.12 14.92 -12.40
N THR A 187 20.14 14.19 -12.84
CA THR A 187 20.04 12.75 -13.14
C THR A 187 19.92 11.94 -11.85
N GLN A 188 20.61 12.33 -10.77
CA GLN A 188 20.49 11.76 -9.42
C GLN A 188 19.10 12.03 -8.82
N GLU A 189 18.59 13.26 -8.89
CA GLU A 189 17.22 13.57 -8.45
C GLU A 189 16.17 12.80 -9.26
N ASN A 190 16.39 12.62 -10.57
CA ASN A 190 15.55 11.78 -11.40
C ASN A 190 15.67 10.31 -11.01
N LEU A 191 16.88 9.80 -10.73
CA LEU A 191 17.14 8.44 -10.29
C LEU A 191 16.51 8.14 -8.93
N GLU A 192 16.50 9.08 -7.99
CA GLU A 192 15.80 8.95 -6.70
C GLU A 192 14.29 8.80 -6.91
N ARG A 193 13.69 9.65 -7.76
CA ARG A 193 12.26 9.53 -8.11
C ARG A 193 11.94 8.24 -8.87
N LEU A 194 12.82 7.84 -9.79
CA LEU A 194 12.69 6.60 -10.55
C LEU A 194 12.89 5.39 -9.64
N ALA A 195 13.74 5.47 -8.62
CA ALA A 195 13.94 4.44 -7.60
C ALA A 195 12.68 4.27 -6.75
N ASP A 196 12.07 5.36 -6.28
CA ASP A 196 10.79 5.31 -5.55
C ASP A 196 9.68 4.69 -6.41
N LEU A 197 9.54 5.14 -7.66
CA LEU A 197 8.58 4.60 -8.63
C LEU A 197 8.84 3.12 -8.95
N ARG A 198 10.09 2.73 -9.13
CA ARG A 198 10.48 1.33 -9.36
C ARG A 198 10.20 0.48 -8.13
N GLN A 199 10.47 0.98 -6.93
CA GLN A 199 10.24 0.24 -5.69
C GLN A 199 8.74 0.07 -5.41
N GLU A 200 7.93 1.08 -5.75
CA GLU A 200 6.47 0.98 -5.70
C GLU A 200 5.93 0.03 -6.78
N LEU A 201 6.39 0.15 -8.03
CA LEU A 201 6.03 -0.74 -9.14
C LEU A 201 6.50 -2.18 -8.89
N GLU A 202 7.64 -2.38 -8.25
CA GLU A 202 8.17 -3.69 -7.87
C GLU A 202 7.30 -4.35 -6.81
N ARG A 203 6.87 -3.60 -5.79
CA ARG A 203 5.89 -4.09 -4.81
C ARG A 203 4.54 -4.40 -5.46
N GLN A 204 4.07 -3.57 -6.38
CA GLN A 204 2.83 -3.81 -7.13
C GLN A 204 2.95 -5.01 -8.09
N LEU A 205 4.09 -5.15 -8.78
CA LEU A 205 4.35 -6.26 -9.69
C LEU A 205 4.58 -7.57 -8.95
N GLU A 206 5.22 -7.59 -7.79
CA GLU A 206 5.30 -8.80 -6.98
C GLU A 206 3.91 -9.30 -6.59
N ARG A 207 2.98 -8.39 -6.32
CA ARG A 207 1.58 -8.72 -6.03
C ARG A 207 0.84 -9.17 -7.29
N LEU A 208 0.94 -8.43 -8.39
CA LEU A 208 0.28 -8.72 -9.67
C LEU A 208 0.85 -9.97 -10.35
N GLN A 209 2.15 -10.24 -10.26
CA GLN A 209 2.80 -11.46 -10.77
C GLN A 209 2.26 -12.70 -10.08
N ARG A 210 2.17 -12.64 -8.75
CA ARG A 210 1.58 -13.72 -7.96
C ARG A 210 0.12 -13.93 -8.34
N GLN A 211 -0.63 -12.88 -8.66
CA GLN A 211 -2.02 -12.97 -9.11
C GLN A 211 -2.17 -13.47 -10.56
N ALA A 212 -1.32 -13.02 -11.49
CA ALA A 212 -1.31 -13.40 -12.90
C ALA A 212 -0.89 -14.86 -13.12
N GLN A 213 0.20 -15.30 -12.47
CA GLN A 213 0.61 -16.70 -12.49
C GLN A 213 -0.45 -17.60 -11.85
N SER A 214 -1.19 -17.06 -10.89
CA SER A 214 -2.34 -17.74 -10.31
C SER A 214 -3.54 -17.77 -11.26
N ALA A 215 -3.74 -16.75 -12.08
CA ALA A 215 -4.83 -16.70 -13.06
C ALA A 215 -4.59 -17.58 -14.30
N GLU A 216 -3.37 -17.63 -14.82
CA GLU A 216 -3.03 -18.50 -15.96
C GLU A 216 -3.12 -19.98 -15.57
N LYS A 217 -2.54 -20.34 -14.42
CA LYS A 217 -2.67 -21.69 -13.87
C LYS A 217 -4.12 -22.06 -13.61
N TYR A 218 -4.94 -21.11 -13.16
CA TYR A 218 -6.37 -21.33 -12.97
C TYR A 218 -7.11 -21.64 -14.28
N GLN A 219 -6.82 -20.96 -15.39
CA GLN A 219 -7.48 -21.24 -16.67
C GLN A 219 -7.11 -22.62 -17.23
N GLN A 220 -5.82 -22.98 -17.21
CA GLN A 220 -5.36 -24.29 -17.67
C GLN A 220 -5.95 -25.40 -16.81
N TYR A 221 -5.86 -25.25 -15.48
CA TYR A 221 -6.47 -26.20 -14.57
C TYR A 221 -7.99 -26.24 -14.73
N LYS A 222 -8.70 -25.14 -15.02
CA LYS A 222 -10.16 -25.19 -15.22
C LYS A 222 -10.59 -25.96 -16.48
N ALA A 223 -9.79 -25.92 -17.54
CA ALA A 223 -10.06 -26.67 -18.77
C ALA A 223 -9.81 -28.17 -18.56
N GLU A 224 -8.66 -28.51 -17.99
CA GLU A 224 -8.30 -29.88 -17.60
C GLU A 224 -9.27 -30.45 -16.53
N GLU A 225 -9.79 -29.60 -15.63
CA GLU A 225 -10.78 -29.98 -14.62
C GLU A 225 -12.08 -30.44 -15.25
N ARG A 226 -12.53 -29.81 -16.34
CA ARG A 226 -13.78 -30.16 -17.02
C ARG A 226 -13.68 -31.52 -17.71
N GLN A 227 -12.58 -31.77 -18.40
CA GLN A 227 -12.35 -33.04 -19.08
C GLN A 227 -12.18 -34.20 -18.08
N LEU A 228 -11.35 -34.00 -17.05
CA LEU A 228 -11.18 -35.00 -15.99
C LEU A 228 -12.47 -35.23 -15.20
N LYS A 229 -13.37 -34.24 -15.08
CA LYS A 229 -14.66 -34.40 -14.38
C LYS A 229 -15.60 -35.34 -15.12
N ALA A 230 -15.64 -35.22 -16.46
CA ALA A 230 -16.45 -36.09 -17.30
C ALA A 230 -15.93 -37.55 -17.27
N GLU A 231 -14.62 -37.74 -17.44
CA GLU A 231 -13.98 -39.06 -17.36
C GLU A 231 -14.13 -39.69 -15.96
N LEU A 232 -14.00 -38.89 -14.90
CA LEU A 232 -14.15 -39.35 -13.54
C LEU A 232 -15.59 -39.75 -13.20
N ALA A 233 -16.59 -39.01 -13.68
CA ALA A 233 -17.99 -39.38 -13.49
C ALA A 233 -18.33 -40.73 -14.15
N ALA A 234 -17.71 -41.03 -15.30
CA ALA A 234 -17.82 -42.33 -15.95
C ALA A 234 -17.17 -43.47 -15.14
N LEU A 235 -15.98 -43.25 -14.56
CA LEU A 235 -15.31 -44.22 -13.67
C LEU A 235 -16.05 -44.45 -12.36
N ARG A 236 -16.59 -43.38 -11.75
CA ARG A 236 -17.43 -43.43 -10.55
C ARG A 236 -18.68 -44.28 -10.77
N TRP A 237 -19.31 -44.13 -11.93
CA TRP A 237 -20.46 -44.96 -12.28
C TRP A 237 -20.11 -46.46 -12.29
N LEU A 238 -18.95 -46.82 -12.86
CA LEU A 238 -18.48 -48.21 -12.93
C LEU A 238 -18.19 -48.79 -11.54
N ALA A 239 -17.50 -48.03 -10.68
CA ALA A 239 -17.18 -48.46 -9.33
C ALA A 239 -18.42 -48.61 -8.42
N LEU A 240 -19.39 -47.70 -8.56
CA LEU A 240 -20.66 -47.79 -7.82
C LEU A 240 -21.48 -49.02 -8.22
N ASP A 241 -21.40 -49.49 -9.47
CA ASP A 241 -22.04 -50.74 -9.90
C ASP A 241 -21.46 -51.96 -9.19
N GLU A 242 -20.13 -52.03 -9.11
CA GLU A 242 -19.43 -53.15 -8.49
C GLU A 242 -19.67 -53.22 -6.98
N GLN A 243 -19.66 -52.06 -6.31
CA GLN A 243 -19.91 -51.95 -4.86
C GLN A 243 -21.35 -52.30 -4.48
N ALA A 244 -22.33 -51.91 -5.29
CA ALA A 244 -23.71 -52.27 -5.05
C ALA A 244 -23.89 -53.80 -5.04
N ARG A 245 -23.20 -54.51 -5.93
CA ARG A 245 -23.25 -55.98 -5.98
C ARG A 245 -22.58 -56.65 -4.78
N ALA A 246 -21.43 -56.13 -4.33
CA ALA A 246 -20.71 -56.68 -3.18
C ALA A 246 -21.46 -56.49 -1.85
N ARG A 247 -22.05 -55.31 -1.60
CA ARG A 247 -22.79 -55.03 -0.36
C ARG A 247 -24.01 -55.89 -0.18
N GLN A 248 -24.66 -56.25 -1.29
CA GLN A 248 -25.79 -57.16 -1.27
C GLN A 248 -25.43 -58.54 -0.69
N SER A 249 -24.19 -59.00 -0.88
CA SER A 249 -23.71 -60.26 -0.30
C SER A 249 -23.42 -60.16 1.20
N VAL A 250 -22.83 -59.06 1.66
CA VAL A 250 -22.40 -58.86 3.05
C VAL A 250 -23.57 -58.72 4.03
N ILE A 251 -24.66 -58.09 3.58
CA ILE A 251 -25.89 -57.97 4.39
C ILE A 251 -26.37 -59.37 4.83
N GLY A 252 -26.25 -60.37 3.95
CA GLY A 252 -26.64 -61.75 4.25
C GLY A 252 -25.85 -62.39 5.40
N ASP A 253 -24.54 -62.13 5.50
CA ASP A 253 -23.67 -62.79 6.51
C ASP A 253 -23.76 -62.13 7.90
N GLN A 254 -24.00 -60.82 7.96
CA GLN A 254 -24.03 -60.06 9.22
C GLN A 254 -25.31 -60.28 10.03
N GLU A 255 -26.42 -60.63 9.37
CA GLU A 255 -27.67 -60.99 10.05
C GLU A 255 -27.46 -62.17 10.99
N VAL A 256 -26.64 -63.13 10.58
CA VAL A 256 -26.36 -64.35 11.36
C VAL A 256 -25.48 -64.08 12.59
N ALA A 257 -24.52 -63.16 12.51
CA ALA A 257 -23.58 -62.88 13.61
C ALA A 257 -24.19 -62.04 14.76
N MET A 258 -25.25 -61.28 14.49
CA MET A 258 -25.96 -60.46 15.48
C MET A 258 -26.49 -61.30 16.64
N GLU A 259 -27.09 -62.42 16.29
CA GLU A 259 -27.83 -63.24 17.24
C GLU A 259 -26.92 -63.82 18.34
N ALA A 260 -25.62 -63.95 18.09
CA ALA A 260 -24.64 -64.47 19.04
C ALA A 260 -24.22 -63.47 20.14
N LEU A 261 -24.05 -62.18 19.82
CA LEU A 261 -23.45 -61.18 20.73
C LEU A 261 -24.39 -60.73 21.86
N VAL A 262 -25.69 -60.73 21.61
CA VAL A 262 -26.71 -60.39 22.62
C VAL A 262 -26.67 -61.35 23.82
N ALA A 263 -26.18 -62.57 23.62
CA ALA A 263 -26.04 -63.55 24.70
C ALA A 263 -24.85 -63.25 25.65
N GLU A 264 -23.78 -62.59 25.17
CA GLU A 264 -22.53 -62.38 25.93
C GLU A 264 -22.60 -61.20 26.89
N GLN A 265 -23.27 -60.11 26.49
CA GLN A 265 -23.44 -58.89 27.28
C GLN A 265 -23.95 -59.14 28.70
N ARG A 266 -24.97 -59.98 28.84
CA ARG A 266 -25.69 -60.19 30.11
C ARG A 266 -24.80 -60.75 31.23
N ASN A 267 -23.64 -61.34 30.91
CA ASN A 267 -22.76 -61.94 31.91
C ASN A 267 -21.77 -60.94 32.56
N ALA A 268 -21.35 -59.88 31.88
CA ALA A 268 -20.26 -59.02 32.36
C ALA A 268 -20.72 -57.86 33.27
N ASP A 269 -22.01 -57.48 33.22
CA ASP A 269 -22.61 -56.49 34.11
C ASP A 269 -22.40 -56.78 35.62
N ALA A 270 -22.46 -58.05 36.01
CA ALA A 270 -22.37 -58.46 37.41
C ALA A 270 -20.95 -58.35 38.05
N SER A 271 -19.91 -58.01 37.27
CA SER A 271 -18.50 -58.00 37.74
C SER A 271 -17.99 -56.61 38.16
N ILE A 272 -18.61 -55.53 37.70
CA ILE A 272 -18.09 -54.16 37.75
C ILE A 272 -18.28 -53.51 39.11
N GLU A 273 -19.45 -53.66 39.71
CA GLU A 273 -19.78 -52.92 40.94
C GLU A 273 -18.85 -53.25 42.11
N ARG A 274 -18.22 -54.43 42.12
CA ARG A 274 -17.31 -54.86 43.20
C ARG A 274 -15.96 -54.15 43.21
N LEU A 275 -15.51 -53.51 42.12
CA LEU A 275 -14.15 -52.96 42.01
C LEU A 275 -14.07 -51.43 42.25
N ARG A 276 -15.19 -50.69 42.31
CA ARG A 276 -15.21 -49.20 42.44
C ARG A 276 -14.82 -48.69 43.81
N ASP A 277 -15.20 -49.41 44.86
CA ASP A 277 -15.01 -48.94 46.24
C ASP A 277 -13.53 -48.90 46.66
N GLY A 278 -12.68 -49.79 46.12
CA GLY A 278 -11.27 -49.87 46.48
C GLY A 278 -10.36 -48.77 45.90
N HIS A 279 -10.77 -48.09 44.82
CA HIS A 279 -9.94 -47.07 44.16
C HIS A 279 -9.86 -45.74 44.93
N HIS A 280 -10.93 -45.35 45.61
CA HIS A 280 -11.06 -44.03 46.22
C HIS A 280 -10.08 -43.79 47.37
N GLU A 281 -9.82 -44.81 48.20
CA GLU A 281 -8.96 -44.69 49.39
C GLU A 281 -7.48 -44.42 49.04
N LEU A 282 -7.01 -44.94 47.92
CA LEU A 282 -5.60 -44.78 47.50
C LEU A 282 -5.31 -43.34 47.02
N ALA A 283 -6.31 -42.60 46.51
CA ALA A 283 -6.09 -41.31 45.83
C ALA A 283 -5.71 -40.19 46.80
N GLU A 284 -6.26 -40.20 48.03
CA GLU A 284 -5.98 -39.15 49.02
C GLU A 284 -4.53 -39.19 49.51
N THR A 285 -3.93 -40.38 49.60
CA THR A 285 -2.57 -40.56 50.11
C THR A 285 -1.50 -39.94 49.18
N PHE A 286 -1.69 -39.98 47.86
CA PHE A 286 -0.74 -39.43 46.89
C PHE A 286 -0.60 -37.90 46.99
N ASN A 287 -1.70 -37.18 47.18
CA ASN A 287 -1.69 -35.71 47.17
C ASN A 287 -0.90 -35.09 48.34
N GLN A 288 -0.87 -35.75 49.50
CA GLN A 288 -0.16 -35.23 50.68
C GLN A 288 1.36 -35.23 50.50
N VAL A 289 1.91 -36.23 49.79
CA VAL A 289 3.36 -36.33 49.54
C VAL A 289 3.84 -35.25 48.56
N GLN A 290 2.97 -34.82 47.63
CA GLN A 290 3.30 -33.83 46.61
C GLN A 290 3.59 -32.43 47.12
N ALA A 291 2.89 -31.98 48.16
CA ALA A 291 3.13 -30.65 48.72
C ALA A 291 4.52 -30.51 49.36
N ARG A 292 5.03 -31.58 49.98
CA ARG A 292 6.35 -31.59 50.65
C ARG A 292 7.52 -31.43 49.66
N PHE A 293 7.42 -32.00 48.46
CA PHE A 293 8.50 -31.97 47.47
C PHE A 293 8.86 -30.55 47.01
N TYR A 294 7.85 -29.71 46.76
CA TYR A 294 8.07 -28.35 46.24
C TYR A 294 8.68 -27.39 47.27
N SER A 295 8.40 -27.60 48.56
CA SER A 295 8.96 -26.78 49.64
C SER A 295 10.48 -26.89 49.71
N VAL A 296 11.05 -28.10 49.63
CA VAL A 296 12.49 -28.33 49.73
C VAL A 296 13.25 -27.75 48.52
N GLY A 297 12.63 -27.74 47.34
CA GLY A 297 13.22 -27.15 46.13
C GLY A 297 13.48 -25.63 46.23
N GLY A 298 12.67 -24.90 47.00
CA GLY A 298 12.82 -23.44 47.15
C GLY A 298 14.02 -23.02 48.01
N ASP A 299 14.41 -23.82 48.99
CA ASP A 299 15.52 -23.48 49.89
C ASP A 299 16.91 -23.70 49.25
N ILE A 300 17.01 -24.66 48.33
CA ILE A 300 18.24 -24.96 47.57
C ILE A 300 18.66 -23.76 46.71
N ALA A 301 17.72 -23.15 45.98
CA ALA A 301 18.01 -22.04 45.06
C ALA A 301 18.60 -20.79 45.76
N ARG A 302 18.24 -20.53 47.02
CA ARG A 302 18.77 -19.38 47.78
C ARG A 302 20.25 -19.54 48.14
N ILE A 303 20.69 -20.75 48.49
CA ILE A 303 22.07 -21.03 48.88
C ILE A 303 23.01 -20.95 47.66
N GLU A 304 22.59 -21.47 46.50
CA GLU A 304 23.38 -21.45 45.26
C GLU A 304 23.76 -20.03 44.80
N GLN A 305 22.83 -19.08 44.93
CA GLN A 305 23.06 -17.71 44.51
C GLN A 305 24.13 -17.00 45.36
N SER A 306 24.23 -17.34 46.65
CA SER A 306 25.23 -16.76 47.56
C SER A 306 26.65 -17.26 47.28
N ILE A 307 26.79 -18.52 46.84
CA ILE A 307 28.08 -19.13 46.46
C ILE A 307 28.65 -18.49 45.20
N GLN A 308 27.80 -18.09 44.26
CA GLN A 308 28.23 -17.55 42.97
C GLN A 308 28.91 -16.16 43.12
N HIS A 309 28.40 -15.30 44.01
CA HIS A 309 28.99 -13.98 44.26
C HIS A 309 30.39 -14.05 44.90
N GLY A 310 30.65 -15.00 45.79
CA GLY A 310 31.98 -15.15 46.41
C GLY A 310 33.08 -15.56 45.43
N GLN A 311 32.77 -16.41 44.44
CA GLN A 311 33.74 -16.88 43.44
C GLN A 311 34.25 -15.79 42.51
N GLN A 312 33.43 -14.77 42.25
CA GLN A 312 33.79 -13.69 41.33
C GLN A 312 34.84 -12.76 41.94
N ARG A 313 34.88 -12.63 43.27
CA ARG A 313 35.84 -11.79 44.00
C ARG A 313 37.25 -12.41 44.07
N LEU A 314 37.35 -13.75 44.19
CA LEU A 314 38.65 -14.46 44.23
C LEU A 314 39.41 -14.44 42.90
N ARG A 315 38.71 -14.50 41.76
CA ARG A 315 39.35 -14.43 40.44
C ARG A 315 40.06 -13.11 40.17
N GLN A 316 39.52 -12.00 40.67
CA GLN A 316 40.09 -10.67 40.46
C GLN A 316 41.44 -10.49 41.16
N LEU A 317 41.64 -11.09 42.34
CA LEU A 317 42.91 -11.04 43.07
C LEU A 317 44.02 -11.92 42.44
N GLN A 318 43.64 -12.98 41.71
CA GLN A 318 44.56 -13.94 41.08
C GLN A 318 45.29 -13.38 39.86
N ASP A 319 44.65 -12.48 39.12
CA ASP A 319 45.27 -11.82 37.97
C ASP A 319 46.30 -10.76 38.42
N ASP A 320 46.03 -10.05 39.53
CA ASP A 320 46.94 -9.04 40.10
C ASP A 320 48.29 -9.62 40.59
N LEU A 321 48.34 -10.91 40.98
CA LEU A 321 49.56 -11.56 41.48
C LEU A 321 50.53 -11.97 40.36
N ARG A 322 50.02 -12.45 39.21
CA ARG A 322 50.86 -12.96 38.10
C ARG A 322 51.67 -11.89 37.39
N GLU A 323 51.19 -10.65 37.38
CA GLU A 323 51.94 -9.51 36.81
C GLU A 323 53.12 -9.10 37.68
N ALA A 324 53.02 -9.26 39.00
CA ALA A 324 54.07 -8.84 39.93
C ALA A 324 55.33 -9.74 39.87
N GLU A 325 55.19 -11.03 39.58
CA GLU A 325 56.30 -11.99 39.57
C GLU A 325 57.23 -11.83 38.34
N ARG A 326 56.68 -11.55 37.15
CA ARG A 326 57.48 -11.39 35.93
C ARG A 326 58.43 -10.19 36.03
N ALA A 327 57.96 -9.11 36.64
CA ALA A 327 58.75 -7.90 36.82
C ALA A 327 60.00 -8.09 37.71
N ARG A 328 60.05 -9.11 38.57
CA ARG A 328 61.16 -9.31 39.52
C ARG A 328 62.40 -9.97 38.90
N ALA A 329 62.22 -10.84 37.91
CA ALA A 329 63.31 -11.64 37.34
C ALA A 329 64.28 -10.81 36.48
N GLU A 330 63.75 -9.86 35.72
CA GLU A 330 64.52 -8.99 34.82
C GLU A 330 65.44 -8.03 35.60
N THR A 331 65.05 -7.65 36.82
CA THR A 331 65.78 -6.72 37.68
C THR A 331 67.16 -7.26 38.14
N LYS A 332 67.36 -8.57 38.27
CA LYS A 332 68.58 -9.11 38.94
C LYS A 332 69.84 -9.12 38.06
N ALA A 333 69.71 -9.21 36.73
CA ALA A 333 70.84 -9.37 35.81
C ALA A 333 71.60 -8.07 35.55
N HIS A 334 70.92 -6.92 35.62
CA HIS A 334 71.50 -5.61 35.36
C HIS A 334 72.47 -5.15 36.48
N LEU A 335 72.40 -5.75 37.66
CA LEU A 335 73.15 -5.38 38.87
C LEU A 335 74.67 -5.64 38.80
N GLY A 336 75.18 -6.52 37.95
CA GLY A 336 76.59 -6.94 37.98
C GLY A 336 77.55 -5.98 37.26
N ASN A 337 77.17 -5.53 36.06
CA ASN A 337 78.03 -4.74 35.17
C ASN A 337 78.24 -3.31 35.66
N ASP A 338 77.34 -2.86 36.51
CA ASP A 338 77.30 -1.49 36.99
C ASP A 338 78.33 -1.22 38.11
N ARG A 339 78.99 -2.23 38.72
CA ARG A 339 79.96 -2.02 39.82
C ARG A 339 81.33 -1.46 39.41
N ASP A 340 81.90 -1.93 38.30
CA ASP A 340 83.31 -1.70 37.96
C ASP A 340 83.56 -0.36 37.25
N LEU A 341 82.63 0.05 36.39
CA LEU A 341 82.66 1.33 35.68
C LEU A 341 82.65 2.52 36.67
N LEU A 342 82.00 2.32 37.80
CA LEU A 342 81.87 3.25 38.93
C LEU A 342 83.22 3.78 39.44
N ALA A 343 84.22 2.96 39.72
CA ALA A 343 85.42 3.39 40.45
C ALA A 343 86.32 4.37 39.67
N SER A 344 86.45 4.17 38.35
CA SER A 344 87.34 4.99 37.49
C SER A 344 86.91 6.45 37.38
N LEU A 345 85.61 6.69 37.53
CA LEU A 345 85.01 7.99 37.29
C LEU A 345 85.09 8.89 38.53
N ALA A 346 85.42 8.32 39.69
CA ALA A 346 85.49 9.03 40.97
C ALA A 346 86.67 10.02 40.99
N GLU A 347 87.78 9.63 40.37
CA GLU A 347 89.07 10.32 40.44
C GLU A 347 89.11 11.54 39.52
N GLU A 348 88.52 11.46 38.33
CA GLU A 348 88.41 12.60 37.40
C GLU A 348 87.45 13.68 37.92
N LEU A 349 86.47 13.30 38.74
CA LEU A 349 85.55 14.23 39.37
C LEU A 349 86.23 15.14 40.39
N ALA A 350 87.13 14.62 41.21
CA ALA A 350 87.73 15.39 42.31
C ALA A 350 88.55 16.61 41.84
N MET A 351 89.05 16.62 40.60
CA MET A 351 89.85 17.74 40.06
C MET A 351 89.02 18.85 39.39
N LEU A 352 87.86 18.51 38.80
CA LEU A 352 87.01 19.47 38.08
C LEU A 352 86.02 20.22 39.01
N GLU A 353 85.89 19.78 40.26
CA GLU A 353 84.92 20.28 41.24
C GLU A 353 85.05 21.79 41.58
N PRO A 354 86.22 22.35 41.95
CA PRO A 354 86.31 23.76 42.35
C PRO A 354 86.15 24.77 41.19
N GLU A 355 86.53 24.41 39.96
CA GLU A 355 86.30 25.25 38.77
C GLU A 355 84.82 25.28 38.37
N GLN A 356 84.15 24.13 38.53
CA GLN A 356 82.72 24.04 38.31
C GLN A 356 81.94 24.91 39.30
N GLU A 357 82.29 24.91 40.59
CA GLU A 357 81.58 25.67 41.63
C GLU A 357 81.62 27.19 41.37
N LEU A 358 82.74 27.74 40.91
CA LEU A 358 82.86 29.17 40.56
C LEU A 358 82.01 29.56 39.34
N ALA A 359 82.06 28.76 38.27
CA ALA A 359 81.26 29.02 37.07
C ALA A 359 79.76 28.81 37.35
N ARG A 360 79.44 27.84 38.21
CA ARG A 360 78.09 27.57 38.69
C ARG A 360 77.53 28.74 39.48
N ALA A 361 78.28 29.33 40.42
CA ALA A 361 77.81 30.50 41.17
C ALA A 361 77.47 31.70 40.26
N ALA A 362 78.28 31.96 39.23
CA ALA A 362 78.00 33.03 38.26
C ALA A 362 76.82 32.71 37.32
N ALA A 363 76.59 31.42 37.03
CA ALA A 363 75.41 30.98 36.29
C ALA A 363 74.15 30.96 37.15
N GLU A 364 74.26 30.69 38.45
CA GLU A 364 73.16 30.78 39.44
C GLU A 364 72.72 32.22 39.64
N GLU A 365 73.65 33.18 39.76
CA GLU A 365 73.30 34.60 39.84
C GLU A 365 72.62 35.10 38.56
N GLY A 366 73.14 34.74 37.38
CA GLY A 366 72.50 35.04 36.10
C GLY A 366 71.17 34.31 35.89
N ALA A 367 71.03 33.10 36.44
CA ALA A 367 69.79 32.33 36.42
C ALA A 367 68.73 32.96 37.34
N CYS A 368 69.08 33.44 38.54
CA CYS A 368 68.14 34.14 39.42
C CYS A 368 67.54 35.39 38.75
N VAL A 369 68.38 36.18 38.07
CA VAL A 369 67.91 37.37 37.35
C VAL A 369 67.07 36.99 36.11
N LEU A 370 67.45 35.92 35.41
CA LEU A 370 66.63 35.38 34.32
C LEU A 370 65.32 34.78 34.85
N GLU A 371 65.32 34.12 36.01
CA GLU A 371 64.16 33.53 36.66
C GLU A 371 63.19 34.61 37.12
N GLU A 372 63.65 35.75 37.61
CA GLU A 372 62.77 36.88 37.92
C GLU A 372 62.10 37.43 36.65
N ALA A 373 62.83 37.52 35.54
CA ALA A 373 62.28 37.94 34.24
C ALA A 373 61.37 36.87 33.60
N GLU A 374 61.74 35.60 33.70
CA GLU A 374 60.95 34.45 33.26
C GLU A 374 59.70 34.30 34.12
N ALA A 375 59.76 34.55 35.43
CA ALA A 375 58.62 34.57 36.33
C ALA A 375 57.66 35.73 36.01
N ALA A 376 58.19 36.91 35.67
CA ALA A 376 57.35 38.01 35.20
C ALA A 376 56.67 37.68 33.86
N MET A 377 57.39 37.03 32.94
CA MET A 377 56.83 36.57 31.66
C MET A 377 55.86 35.39 31.83
N HIS A 378 56.12 34.48 32.78
CA HIS A 378 55.24 33.38 33.14
C HIS A 378 53.98 33.88 33.84
N ALA A 379 54.08 34.84 34.76
CA ALA A 379 52.93 35.48 35.38
C ALA A 379 52.06 36.18 34.32
N TRP A 380 52.68 36.83 33.33
CA TRP A 380 51.96 37.34 32.17
C TRP A 380 51.33 36.21 31.33
N GLN A 381 52.05 35.11 31.11
CA GLN A 381 51.56 33.99 30.33
C GLN A 381 50.42 33.24 31.04
N GLU A 382 50.44 33.12 32.36
CA GLU A 382 49.34 32.62 33.19
C GLU A 382 48.14 33.57 33.12
N GLN A 383 48.36 34.89 33.18
CA GLN A 383 47.30 35.88 32.98
C GLN A 383 46.71 35.80 31.57
N TRP A 384 47.54 35.56 30.55
CA TRP A 384 47.15 35.40 29.15
C TRP A 384 46.42 34.07 28.91
N ASP A 385 46.87 32.98 29.50
CA ASP A 385 46.25 31.66 29.39
C ASP A 385 44.94 31.61 30.17
N ALA A 386 44.90 32.19 31.38
CA ALA A 386 43.65 32.38 32.12
C ALA A 386 42.69 33.32 31.38
N PHE A 387 43.19 34.31 30.65
CA PHE A 387 42.37 35.17 29.79
C PHE A 387 41.89 34.42 28.53
N ASN A 388 42.73 33.62 27.87
CA ASN A 388 42.34 32.80 26.72
C ASN A 388 41.31 31.73 27.10
N GLN A 389 41.47 31.10 28.26
CA GLN A 389 40.51 30.13 28.78
C GLN A 389 39.17 30.78 29.13
N ARG A 390 39.20 31.99 29.73
CA ARG A 390 37.98 32.76 30.04
C ARG A 390 37.28 33.28 28.77
N SER A 391 38.03 33.83 27.81
CA SER A 391 37.49 34.38 26.55
C SER A 391 37.08 33.32 25.52
N ALA A 392 37.56 32.08 25.66
CA ALA A 392 37.10 30.96 24.85
C ALA A 392 35.66 30.54 25.19
N GLU A 393 35.19 30.78 26.41
CA GLU A 393 33.85 30.36 26.85
C GLU A 393 32.73 31.20 26.21
N PRO A 394 32.74 32.54 26.26
CA PRO A 394 31.78 33.37 25.53
C PRO A 394 31.79 33.11 24.03
N ARG A 395 32.98 32.88 23.45
CA ARG A 395 33.11 32.58 22.01
C ARG A 395 32.50 31.23 21.62
N ARG A 396 32.76 30.18 22.40
CA ARG A 396 32.11 28.87 22.21
C ARG A 396 30.61 28.95 22.43
N GLN A 397 30.15 29.70 23.42
CA GLN A 397 28.72 29.93 23.64
C GLN A 397 28.09 30.65 22.45
N ALA A 398 28.72 31.70 21.90
CA ALA A 398 28.22 32.37 20.70
C ALA A 398 28.13 31.43 19.48
N GLU A 399 29.16 30.62 19.23
CA GLU A 399 29.17 29.64 18.12
C GLU A 399 28.09 28.55 18.30
N VAL A 400 27.94 28.02 19.52
CA VAL A 400 26.90 27.02 19.86
C VAL A 400 25.50 27.62 19.70
N GLN A 401 25.26 28.83 20.19
CA GLN A 401 23.96 29.47 20.08
C GLN A 401 23.64 29.86 18.63
N GLN A 402 24.62 30.30 17.82
CA GLN A 402 24.41 30.52 16.38
C GLN A 402 24.02 29.24 15.63
N ALA A 403 24.71 28.13 15.89
CA ALA A 403 24.37 26.83 15.31
C ALA A 403 22.97 26.37 15.76
N ARG A 404 22.63 26.56 17.04
CA ARG A 404 21.32 26.22 17.60
C ARG A 404 20.20 27.07 17.01
N ILE A 405 20.43 28.37 16.82
CA ILE A 405 19.49 29.29 16.14
C ILE A 405 19.23 28.84 14.70
N GLN A 406 20.28 28.53 13.93
CA GLN A 406 20.11 28.05 12.55
C GLN A 406 19.33 26.73 12.49
N GLN A 407 19.57 25.81 13.42
CA GLN A 407 18.83 24.56 13.50
C GLN A 407 17.34 24.78 13.85
N LEU A 408 17.05 25.63 14.84
CA LEU A 408 15.69 25.96 15.26
C LEU A 408 14.93 26.70 14.14
N GLU A 409 15.58 27.61 13.41
CA GLU A 409 14.97 28.32 12.27
C GLU A 409 14.60 27.36 11.13
N GLN A 410 15.48 26.41 10.79
CA GLN A 410 15.18 25.37 9.79
C GLN A 410 14.06 24.42 10.24
N SER A 411 13.99 24.09 11.54
CA SER A 411 12.93 23.25 12.09
C SER A 411 11.57 23.97 12.02
N LEU A 412 11.54 25.25 12.39
CA LEU A 412 10.38 26.13 12.29
C LEU A 412 9.85 26.25 10.85
N GLU A 413 10.72 26.42 9.86
CA GLU A 413 10.31 26.45 8.45
C GLU A 413 9.63 25.15 8.02
N ARG A 414 10.17 23.99 8.43
CA ARG A 414 9.57 22.67 8.13
C ARG A 414 8.21 22.49 8.81
N LEU A 415 8.07 22.90 10.08
CA LEU A 415 6.82 22.84 10.81
C LEU A 415 5.74 23.73 10.17
N VAL A 416 6.11 24.93 9.72
CA VAL A 416 5.19 25.86 9.04
C VAL A 416 4.73 25.34 7.67
N GLU A 417 5.64 24.76 6.87
CA GLU A 417 5.25 24.13 5.60
C GLU A 417 4.32 22.93 5.82
N ARG A 418 4.58 22.11 6.84
CA ARG A 418 3.75 20.96 7.17
C ARG A 418 2.36 21.38 7.66
N GLN A 419 2.30 22.40 8.52
CA GLN A 419 1.04 22.99 8.98
C GLN A 419 0.19 23.49 7.81
N ARG A 420 0.78 24.22 6.84
CA ARG A 420 0.07 24.68 5.63
C ARG A 420 -0.52 23.54 4.81
N ARG A 421 0.23 22.45 4.60
CA ARG A 421 -0.26 21.29 3.83
C ARG A 421 -1.47 20.64 4.49
N LEU A 422 -1.42 20.43 5.81
CA LEU A 422 -2.53 19.83 6.57
C LEU A 422 -3.75 20.76 6.64
N GLU A 423 -3.55 22.08 6.72
CA GLU A 423 -4.64 23.07 6.64
C GLU A 423 -5.34 23.06 5.28
N ASP A 424 -4.57 22.92 4.18
CA ASP A 424 -5.12 22.81 2.82
C ASP A 424 -5.89 21.49 2.63
N GLU A 425 -5.39 20.37 3.17
CA GLU A 425 -6.11 19.08 3.19
C GLU A 425 -7.42 19.18 3.98
N ARG A 426 -7.41 19.84 5.15
CA ARG A 426 -8.61 20.08 5.95
C ARG A 426 -9.66 20.90 5.20
N ARG A 427 -9.24 21.91 4.42
CA ARG A 427 -10.15 22.74 3.61
C ARG A 427 -10.78 21.94 2.47
N GLN A 428 -10.02 21.05 1.82
CA GLN A 428 -10.56 20.19 0.75
C GLN A 428 -11.61 19.20 1.28
N LEU A 429 -11.42 18.70 2.50
CA LEU A 429 -12.37 17.78 3.16
C LEU A 429 -13.66 18.46 3.65
N ALA A 430 -13.77 19.79 3.58
CA ALA A 430 -14.92 20.53 4.10
C ALA A 430 -16.09 20.72 3.12
N GLY A 431 -15.96 20.24 1.89
CA GLY A 431 -16.84 20.63 0.78
C GLY A 431 -18.06 19.76 0.46
N ASP A 432 -18.34 18.64 1.15
CA ASP A 432 -19.41 17.72 0.74
C ASP A 432 -20.61 17.74 1.71
N PRO A 433 -21.80 18.24 1.30
CA PRO A 433 -23.02 18.20 2.11
C PRO A 433 -23.64 16.79 2.09
N ALA A 434 -22.94 15.83 2.69
CA ALA A 434 -23.38 14.44 2.82
C ALA A 434 -24.59 14.30 3.76
N ASP A 435 -24.74 15.20 4.74
CA ASP A 435 -25.78 15.14 5.77
C ASP A 435 -27.19 15.27 5.20
N ALA A 436 -27.41 16.24 4.30
CA ALA A 436 -28.72 16.44 3.66
C ALA A 436 -29.13 15.26 2.76
N ARG A 437 -28.17 14.56 2.15
CA ARG A 437 -28.44 13.35 1.36
C ARG A 437 -28.75 12.15 2.25
N MET A 438 -28.10 12.04 3.40
CA MET A 438 -28.38 10.99 4.39
C MET A 438 -29.77 11.15 5.00
N GLU A 439 -30.17 12.38 5.36
CA GLU A 439 -31.52 12.67 5.85
C GLU A 439 -32.59 12.32 4.81
N ALA A 440 -32.40 12.73 3.56
CA ALA A 440 -33.35 12.43 2.48
C ALA A 440 -33.49 10.92 2.22
N LEU A 441 -32.39 10.15 2.28
CA LEU A 441 -32.43 8.69 2.14
C LEU A 441 -33.08 8.01 3.34
N ALA A 442 -32.86 8.52 4.55
CA ALA A 442 -33.49 8.01 5.78
C ALA A 442 -35.01 8.23 5.75
N GLU A 443 -35.48 9.41 5.31
CA GLU A 443 -36.91 9.69 5.13
C GLU A 443 -37.56 8.77 4.08
N GLN A 444 -36.89 8.52 2.95
CA GLN A 444 -37.37 7.58 1.93
C GLN A 444 -37.46 6.16 2.47
N LEU A 445 -36.52 5.76 3.33
CA LEU A 445 -36.51 4.44 3.95
C LEU A 445 -37.65 4.27 4.94
N ALA A 446 -37.90 5.27 5.80
CA ALA A 446 -39.01 5.27 6.74
C ALA A 446 -40.37 5.23 6.02
N ALA A 447 -40.52 5.99 4.92
CA ALA A 447 -41.73 5.96 4.10
C ALA A 447 -41.93 4.59 3.43
N GLY A 448 -40.85 3.96 2.96
CA GLY A 448 -40.89 2.62 2.40
C GLY A 448 -41.28 1.57 3.45
N GLU A 449 -40.71 1.65 4.66
CA GLU A 449 -40.98 0.71 5.78
C GLU A 449 -42.47 0.69 6.14
N LEU A 450 -43.09 1.86 6.26
CA LEU A 450 -44.53 2.00 6.46
C LEU A 450 -45.34 1.37 5.30
N GLY A 451 -44.92 1.59 4.05
CA GLY A 451 -45.58 0.99 2.89
C GLY A 451 -45.48 -0.54 2.85
N LEU A 452 -44.38 -1.12 3.33
CA LEU A 452 -44.21 -2.57 3.43
C LEU A 452 -45.11 -3.17 4.52
N GLU A 453 -45.24 -2.51 5.68
CA GLU A 453 -46.15 -2.92 6.75
C GLU A 453 -47.61 -2.92 6.27
N GLU A 454 -48.05 -1.89 5.53
CA GLU A 454 -49.37 -1.85 4.93
C GLU A 454 -49.60 -3.00 3.93
N LEU A 455 -48.61 -3.30 3.10
CA LEU A 455 -48.69 -4.40 2.14
C LEU A 455 -48.75 -5.77 2.82
N GLN A 456 -47.98 -5.98 3.90
CA GLN A 456 -47.95 -7.21 4.71
C GLN A 456 -49.28 -7.44 5.44
N ALA A 457 -49.83 -6.40 6.07
CA ALA A 457 -51.18 -6.45 6.65
C ALA A 457 -52.24 -6.83 5.59
N GLY A 458 -52.07 -6.38 4.35
CA GLY A 458 -52.88 -6.80 3.22
C GLY A 458 -52.74 -8.29 2.84
N ASP A 459 -51.55 -8.90 2.90
CA ASP A 459 -51.37 -10.35 2.67
C ASP A 459 -52.05 -11.17 3.78
N GLU A 460 -51.96 -10.72 5.03
CA GLU A 460 -52.60 -11.38 6.18
C GLU A 460 -54.13 -11.37 6.03
N GLN A 461 -54.74 -10.23 5.70
CA GLN A 461 -56.18 -10.16 5.44
C GLN A 461 -56.63 -11.05 4.28
N LEU A 462 -55.83 -11.13 3.21
CA LEU A 462 -56.11 -12.03 2.07
C LEU A 462 -55.94 -13.51 2.47
N ALA A 463 -54.99 -13.82 3.35
CA ALA A 463 -54.78 -15.16 3.88
C ALA A 463 -55.97 -15.63 4.73
N GLU A 464 -56.47 -14.76 5.62
CA GLU A 464 -57.66 -15.04 6.44
C GLU A 464 -58.90 -15.26 5.58
N ARG A 465 -59.13 -14.41 4.57
CA ARG A 465 -60.24 -14.57 3.61
C ARG A 465 -60.15 -15.87 2.83
N LEU A 466 -58.95 -16.26 2.39
CA LEU A 466 -58.73 -17.54 1.70
C LEU A 466 -58.98 -18.73 2.62
N GLN A 467 -58.65 -18.63 3.91
CA GLN A 467 -58.94 -19.68 4.87
C GLN A 467 -60.45 -19.82 5.10
N GLN A 468 -61.17 -18.71 5.26
CA GLN A 468 -62.64 -18.72 5.36
C GLN A 468 -63.30 -19.34 4.11
N LEU A 469 -62.85 -18.95 2.91
CA LEU A 469 -63.33 -19.54 1.64
C LEU A 469 -63.04 -21.05 1.52
N ARG A 470 -61.91 -21.52 2.05
CA ARG A 470 -61.59 -22.96 2.09
C ARG A 470 -62.52 -23.73 3.02
N ASP A 471 -62.85 -23.15 4.17
CA ASP A 471 -63.77 -23.76 5.13
C ASP A 471 -65.20 -23.81 4.54
N GLU A 472 -65.65 -22.73 3.87
CA GLU A 472 -66.91 -22.69 3.11
C GLU A 472 -66.96 -23.74 1.98
N LEU A 473 -65.88 -23.88 1.20
CA LEU A 473 -65.76 -24.90 0.15
C LEU A 473 -65.79 -26.33 0.71
N GLN A 474 -65.15 -26.58 1.86
CA GLN A 474 -65.19 -27.88 2.51
C GLN A 474 -66.59 -28.20 3.04
N GLN A 475 -67.28 -27.22 3.61
CA GLN A 475 -68.64 -27.41 4.10
C GLN A 475 -69.61 -27.68 2.94
N ALA A 476 -69.63 -26.84 1.91
CA ALA A 476 -70.46 -27.03 0.73
C ALA A 476 -70.16 -28.36 0.01
N GLY A 477 -68.90 -28.78 -0.04
CA GLY A 477 -68.50 -30.07 -0.61
C GLY A 477 -69.02 -31.28 0.18
N ARG A 478 -69.06 -31.19 1.51
CA ARG A 478 -69.66 -32.23 2.37
C ARG A 478 -71.18 -32.30 2.17
N GLU A 479 -71.85 -31.15 2.10
CA GLU A 479 -73.29 -31.06 1.86
C GLU A 479 -73.66 -31.67 0.48
N GLN A 480 -72.86 -31.39 -0.56
CA GLN A 480 -73.02 -32.00 -1.88
C GLN A 480 -72.86 -33.54 -1.82
N GLN A 481 -71.81 -34.06 -1.17
CA GLN A 481 -71.59 -35.50 -1.05
C GLN A 481 -72.72 -36.21 -0.29
N GLN A 482 -73.25 -35.57 0.76
CA GLN A 482 -74.41 -36.09 1.50
C GLN A 482 -75.65 -36.13 0.62
N ALA A 483 -75.98 -35.02 -0.06
CA ALA A 483 -77.12 -34.94 -0.98
C ALA A 483 -77.02 -35.97 -2.12
N GLN A 484 -75.83 -36.14 -2.70
CA GLN A 484 -75.56 -37.13 -3.75
C GLN A 484 -75.72 -38.57 -3.24
N GLY A 485 -75.25 -38.86 -2.02
CA GLY A 485 -75.41 -40.17 -1.38
C GLY A 485 -76.87 -40.50 -1.05
N GLU A 486 -77.65 -39.52 -0.58
CA GLU A 486 -79.10 -39.65 -0.36
C GLU A 486 -79.84 -39.93 -1.68
N LEU A 487 -79.50 -39.18 -2.73
CA LEU A 487 -80.07 -39.38 -4.07
C LEU A 487 -79.75 -40.77 -4.63
N GLN A 488 -78.52 -41.25 -4.46
CA GLN A 488 -78.13 -42.60 -4.91
C GLN A 488 -78.90 -43.71 -4.17
N ARG A 489 -79.13 -43.54 -2.86
CA ARG A 489 -79.96 -44.48 -2.06
C ARG A 489 -81.41 -44.46 -2.51
N LEU A 490 -81.99 -43.27 -2.75
CA LEU A 490 -83.35 -43.12 -3.27
C LEU A 490 -83.48 -43.78 -4.65
N ASN A 491 -82.53 -43.54 -5.55
CA ASN A 491 -82.51 -44.16 -6.89
C ASN A 491 -82.40 -45.68 -6.82
N GLY A 492 -81.57 -46.22 -5.93
CA GLY A 492 -81.47 -47.67 -5.70
C GLY A 492 -82.78 -48.27 -5.20
N ARG A 493 -83.47 -47.59 -4.27
CA ARG A 493 -84.77 -48.02 -3.74
C ARG A 493 -85.87 -47.96 -4.81
N LEU A 494 -85.94 -46.86 -5.56
CA LEU A 494 -86.86 -46.70 -6.70
C LEU A 494 -86.66 -47.81 -7.73
N ALA A 495 -85.43 -48.05 -8.19
CA ALA A 495 -85.13 -49.10 -9.17
C ALA A 495 -85.51 -50.51 -8.67
N SER A 496 -85.30 -50.79 -7.37
CA SER A 496 -85.70 -52.07 -6.77
C SER A 496 -87.23 -52.26 -6.71
N LEU A 497 -87.97 -51.20 -6.34
CA LEU A 497 -89.42 -51.23 -6.25
C LEU A 497 -90.07 -51.23 -7.64
N GLU A 498 -89.51 -50.50 -8.61
CA GLU A 498 -89.93 -50.51 -10.02
C GLU A 498 -89.74 -51.89 -10.65
N ALA A 499 -88.59 -52.54 -10.41
CA ALA A 499 -88.34 -53.89 -10.90
C ALA A 499 -89.35 -54.91 -10.33
N LEU A 500 -89.66 -54.80 -9.03
CA LEU A 500 -90.68 -55.64 -8.39
C LEU A 500 -92.10 -55.34 -8.92
N GLN A 501 -92.42 -54.08 -9.19
CA GLN A 501 -93.70 -53.67 -9.76
C GLN A 501 -93.88 -54.19 -11.20
N GLN A 502 -92.84 -54.09 -12.03
CA GLN A 502 -92.84 -54.60 -13.40
C GLN A 502 -92.94 -56.13 -13.44
N ALA A 503 -92.24 -56.83 -12.55
CA ALA A 503 -92.34 -58.28 -12.42
C ALA A 503 -93.75 -58.74 -11.99
N ALA A 504 -94.44 -57.95 -11.17
CA ALA A 504 -95.81 -58.24 -10.72
C ALA A 504 -96.89 -57.90 -11.76
N LEU A 505 -96.58 -57.04 -12.75
CA LEU A 505 -97.46 -56.66 -13.86
C LEU A 505 -97.15 -57.42 -15.16
N ASP A 506 -96.12 -58.27 -15.18
CA ASP A 506 -95.77 -59.09 -16.34
C ASP A 506 -96.87 -60.13 -16.62
N PRO A 507 -97.54 -60.08 -17.79
CA PRO A 507 -98.60 -61.04 -18.13
C PRO A 507 -98.06 -62.46 -18.42
N GLY A 508 -96.74 -62.68 -18.40
CA GLY A 508 -96.10 -63.96 -18.70
C GLY A 508 -95.93 -64.19 -20.21
N ALA A 509 -95.01 -65.09 -20.58
CA ALA A 509 -94.51 -65.23 -21.96
C ALA A 509 -95.60 -65.51 -23.03
N GLY A 510 -96.62 -66.31 -22.70
CA GLY A 510 -97.72 -66.65 -23.62
C GLY A 510 -98.69 -65.49 -23.86
N ALA A 511 -99.14 -64.83 -22.79
CA ALA A 511 -100.05 -63.68 -22.92
C ALA A 511 -99.33 -62.42 -23.46
N ALA A 512 -98.03 -62.24 -23.19
CA ALA A 512 -97.22 -61.17 -23.77
C ALA A 512 -97.00 -61.32 -25.30
N ALA A 513 -96.96 -62.55 -25.81
CA ALA A 513 -96.87 -62.83 -27.24
C ALA A 513 -98.21 -62.53 -27.94
N TRP A 514 -99.31 -63.02 -27.36
CA TRP A 514 -100.66 -62.77 -27.89
C TRP A 514 -101.04 -61.28 -27.86
N LEU A 515 -100.74 -60.57 -26.78
CA LEU A 515 -100.96 -59.11 -26.70
C LEU A 515 -100.15 -58.31 -27.73
N ARG A 516 -98.99 -58.83 -28.18
CA ARG A 516 -98.22 -58.23 -29.28
C ARG A 516 -98.86 -58.48 -30.63
N GLU A 517 -99.28 -59.72 -30.89
CA GLU A 517 -99.93 -60.11 -32.15
C GLU A 517 -101.26 -59.35 -32.35
N GLN A 518 -101.98 -59.04 -31.27
CA GLN A 518 -103.21 -58.23 -31.30
C GLN A 518 -102.99 -56.71 -31.20
N ASN A 519 -101.74 -56.20 -31.17
CA ASN A 519 -101.38 -54.79 -30.98
C ASN A 519 -101.91 -54.13 -29.68
N LEU A 520 -102.11 -54.94 -28.62
CA LEU A 520 -102.66 -54.49 -27.33
C LEU A 520 -101.59 -54.33 -26.24
N GLN A 521 -100.32 -54.61 -26.53
CA GLN A 521 -99.23 -54.55 -25.56
C GLN A 521 -99.05 -53.17 -24.90
N GLY A 522 -99.32 -52.08 -25.62
CA GLY A 522 -99.15 -50.71 -25.14
C GLY A 522 -100.35 -50.10 -24.40
N ARG A 523 -101.43 -50.86 -24.19
CA ARG A 523 -102.61 -50.39 -23.45
C ARG A 523 -102.36 -50.50 -21.93
N PRO A 524 -102.82 -49.52 -21.13
CA PRO A 524 -102.56 -49.50 -19.69
C PRO A 524 -103.25 -50.66 -18.98
N ARG A 525 -102.63 -51.12 -17.89
CA ARG A 525 -103.20 -52.10 -16.98
C ARG A 525 -104.17 -51.42 -16.03
N LEU A 526 -105.18 -52.15 -15.55
CA LEU A 526 -106.13 -51.61 -14.58
C LEU A 526 -105.45 -51.05 -13.33
N ALA A 527 -104.37 -51.69 -12.87
CA ALA A 527 -103.61 -51.23 -11.71
C ALA A 527 -102.88 -49.88 -11.89
N GLU A 528 -102.48 -49.50 -13.11
CA GLU A 528 -101.65 -48.32 -13.36
C GLU A 528 -102.43 -46.99 -13.23
N GLY A 529 -103.76 -47.04 -13.26
CA GLY A 529 -104.64 -45.86 -13.12
C GLY A 529 -105.41 -45.81 -11.81
N LEU A 530 -105.17 -46.72 -10.87
CA LEU A 530 -106.04 -46.95 -9.72
C LEU A 530 -105.44 -46.36 -8.43
N ARG A 531 -106.11 -45.35 -7.86
CA ARG A 531 -105.74 -44.73 -6.58
C ARG A 531 -106.71 -45.15 -5.50
N VAL A 532 -106.18 -45.64 -4.38
CA VAL A 532 -106.98 -46.15 -3.25
C VAL A 532 -106.69 -45.30 -2.02
N GLU A 533 -107.73 -45.08 -1.21
CA GLU A 533 -107.57 -44.43 0.10
C GLU A 533 -106.63 -45.26 1.01
N PRO A 534 -105.69 -44.61 1.73
CA PRO A 534 -104.72 -45.31 2.57
C PRO A 534 -105.34 -46.28 3.58
N GLY A 535 -104.85 -47.52 3.61
CA GLY A 535 -105.34 -48.59 4.48
C GLY A 535 -106.44 -49.47 3.87
N TRP A 536 -106.89 -49.19 2.65
CA TRP A 536 -107.85 -50.02 1.91
C TRP A 536 -107.23 -50.74 0.69
N GLU A 537 -105.93 -50.58 0.44
CA GLU A 537 -105.21 -51.17 -0.70
C GLU A 537 -105.32 -52.69 -0.71
N LEU A 538 -105.05 -53.34 0.44
CA LEU A 538 -105.15 -54.79 0.58
C LEU A 538 -106.59 -55.29 0.35
N ALA A 539 -107.59 -54.53 0.80
CA ALA A 539 -109.00 -54.85 0.61
C ALA A 539 -109.38 -54.79 -0.89
N VAL A 540 -108.98 -53.73 -1.58
CA VAL A 540 -109.22 -53.55 -3.02
C VAL A 540 -108.47 -54.59 -3.84
N GLU A 541 -107.22 -54.91 -3.50
CA GLU A 541 -106.45 -55.97 -4.14
C GLU A 541 -107.01 -57.37 -3.91
N THR A 542 -107.64 -57.60 -2.75
CA THR A 542 -108.28 -58.90 -2.45
C THR A 542 -109.51 -59.11 -3.32
N VAL A 543 -110.25 -58.04 -3.61
CA VAL A 543 -111.46 -58.09 -4.43
C VAL A 543 -111.13 -58.14 -5.92
N LEU A 544 -110.23 -57.28 -6.41
CA LEU A 544 -109.84 -57.26 -7.83
C LEU A 544 -108.88 -58.40 -8.19
N GLY A 545 -108.08 -58.92 -7.26
CA GLY A 545 -107.27 -60.12 -7.47
C GLY A 545 -106.36 -60.03 -8.71
N ALA A 546 -106.49 -61.00 -9.61
CA ALA A 546 -105.74 -61.05 -10.88
C ALA A 546 -106.26 -60.04 -11.92
N ASP A 547 -107.47 -59.48 -11.74
CA ASP A 547 -108.05 -58.50 -12.65
C ASP A 547 -107.33 -57.14 -12.58
N LEU A 548 -106.48 -56.91 -11.57
CA LEU A 548 -105.55 -55.77 -11.54
C LEU A 548 -104.58 -55.75 -12.73
N GLN A 549 -104.25 -56.92 -13.28
CA GLN A 549 -103.39 -57.06 -14.46
C GLN A 549 -104.19 -56.97 -15.78
N ALA A 550 -105.50 -56.72 -15.71
CA ALA A 550 -106.34 -56.65 -16.89
C ALA A 550 -105.92 -55.51 -17.81
N VAL A 551 -105.83 -55.79 -19.11
CA VAL A 551 -105.65 -54.75 -20.14
C VAL A 551 -106.98 -54.05 -20.36
N LEU A 552 -106.97 -52.72 -20.30
CA LEU A 552 -108.16 -51.90 -20.54
C LEU A 552 -108.45 -51.80 -22.04
N LEU A 553 -109.64 -52.24 -22.45
CA LEU A 553 -110.14 -52.22 -23.82
C LEU A 553 -111.44 -51.41 -23.92
N ASP A 554 -111.72 -50.93 -25.14
CA ASP A 554 -112.93 -50.15 -25.45
C ASP A 554 -114.15 -51.08 -25.71
N ASP A 555 -113.93 -52.25 -26.30
CA ASP A 555 -114.87 -53.37 -26.40
C ASP A 555 -114.13 -54.72 -26.53
N PHE A 556 -114.87 -55.84 -26.59
CA PHE A 556 -114.30 -57.18 -26.82
C PHE A 556 -114.43 -57.67 -28.28
N ALA A 557 -114.81 -56.81 -29.21
CA ALA A 557 -115.12 -57.22 -30.58
C ALA A 557 -113.83 -57.39 -31.41
N GLY A 558 -113.76 -58.46 -32.22
CA GLY A 558 -112.66 -58.66 -33.17
C GLY A 558 -111.37 -59.27 -32.59
N LEU A 559 -111.39 -59.76 -31.35
CA LEU A 559 -110.25 -60.43 -30.71
C LEU A 559 -110.16 -61.91 -31.13
N ALA A 560 -109.01 -62.35 -31.63
CA ALA A 560 -108.77 -63.76 -31.98
C ALA A 560 -108.39 -64.60 -30.73
N LEU A 561 -109.35 -64.77 -29.82
CA LEU A 561 -109.15 -65.55 -28.58
C LEU A 561 -108.90 -67.04 -28.83
N ASP A 562 -109.33 -67.56 -29.98
CA ASP A 562 -109.14 -68.96 -30.37
C ASP A 562 -107.66 -69.32 -30.61
N GLU A 563 -106.79 -68.33 -30.80
CA GLU A 563 -105.35 -68.49 -31.05
C GLU A 563 -104.51 -68.52 -29.75
N PHE A 564 -105.13 -68.33 -28.59
CA PHE A 564 -104.43 -68.30 -27.30
C PHE A 564 -104.30 -69.72 -26.69
N GLU A 565 -103.15 -70.37 -26.91
CA GLU A 565 -102.94 -71.78 -26.51
C GLU A 565 -102.48 -71.97 -25.04
N GLN A 566 -101.70 -71.04 -24.47
CA GLN A 566 -101.14 -71.19 -23.11
C GLN A 566 -100.99 -69.84 -22.37
N GLY A 567 -101.43 -69.81 -21.11
CA GLY A 567 -101.26 -68.68 -20.18
C GLY A 567 -102.58 -68.22 -19.54
N GLU A 568 -102.55 -67.10 -18.83
CA GLU A 568 -103.74 -66.43 -18.28
C GLU A 568 -103.83 -65.03 -18.89
N LEU A 569 -104.98 -64.70 -19.49
CA LEU A 569 -105.24 -63.41 -20.11
C LEU A 569 -106.43 -62.75 -19.42
N ARG A 570 -106.24 -61.51 -18.97
CA ARG A 570 -107.28 -60.68 -18.34
C ARG A 570 -107.51 -59.44 -19.20
N LEU A 571 -108.74 -59.25 -19.64
CA LEU A 571 -109.17 -58.08 -20.42
C LEU A 571 -110.38 -57.45 -19.72
N ALA A 572 -110.41 -56.13 -19.61
CA ALA A 572 -111.50 -55.41 -18.98
C ALA A 572 -112.03 -54.31 -19.91
N CYS A 573 -113.35 -54.17 -19.97
CA CYS A 573 -114.06 -53.17 -20.75
C CYS A 573 -114.91 -52.29 -19.83
N ALA A 574 -115.12 -51.03 -20.20
CA ALA A 574 -115.99 -50.13 -19.45
C ALA A 574 -117.45 -50.60 -19.53
N ALA A 575 -118.09 -50.78 -18.37
CA ALA A 575 -119.53 -51.05 -18.28
C ALA A 575 -120.12 -50.31 -17.08
N ALA A 576 -121.19 -49.55 -17.29
CA ALA A 576 -121.90 -48.86 -16.23
C ALA A 576 -122.76 -49.83 -15.41
N GLY A 577 -122.46 -49.97 -14.13
CA GLY A 577 -123.21 -50.78 -13.17
C GLY A 577 -123.89 -49.92 -12.09
N GLY A 578 -124.89 -50.49 -11.41
CA GLY A 578 -125.47 -49.85 -10.22
C GLY A 578 -124.61 -50.12 -8.99
N ALA A 579 -124.20 -49.08 -8.27
CA ALA A 579 -123.45 -49.17 -7.02
C ALA A 579 -124.34 -48.98 -5.79
N LEU A 580 -124.06 -49.71 -4.71
CA LEU A 580 -124.65 -49.48 -3.40
C LEU A 580 -123.95 -48.28 -2.74
N PRO A 581 -124.69 -47.37 -2.07
CA PRO A 581 -124.08 -46.29 -1.29
C PRO A 581 -123.29 -46.88 -0.10
N GLY A 582 -122.05 -46.43 0.07
CA GLY A 582 -121.13 -46.97 1.09
C GLY A 582 -120.47 -48.28 0.67
N SER A 583 -120.25 -48.49 -0.63
CA SER A 583 -119.52 -49.66 -1.15
C SER A 583 -118.01 -49.40 -1.19
N LEU A 584 -117.21 -50.44 -1.45
CA LEU A 584 -115.75 -50.32 -1.57
C LEU A 584 -115.35 -49.40 -2.74
N LEU A 585 -116.25 -49.19 -3.70
CA LEU A 585 -116.06 -48.25 -4.80
C LEU A 585 -115.81 -46.81 -4.31
N ASP A 586 -116.43 -46.40 -3.19
CA ASP A 586 -116.26 -45.05 -2.61
C ASP A 586 -114.82 -44.80 -2.09
N LYS A 587 -114.02 -45.86 -1.96
CA LYS A 587 -112.62 -45.84 -1.48
C LYS A 587 -111.59 -45.88 -2.62
N VAL A 588 -112.04 -45.88 -3.87
CA VAL A 588 -111.19 -46.03 -5.06
C VAL A 588 -111.49 -44.93 -6.08
N GLN A 589 -110.44 -44.33 -6.62
CA GLN A 589 -110.49 -43.49 -7.80
C GLN A 589 -109.84 -44.26 -8.95
N ALA A 590 -110.60 -44.49 -10.03
CA ALA A 590 -110.12 -45.20 -11.21
C ALA A 590 -110.65 -44.52 -12.49
N PRO A 591 -109.92 -44.64 -13.61
CA PRO A 591 -110.36 -44.10 -14.91
C PRO A 591 -111.53 -44.89 -15.52
N LEU A 592 -111.76 -46.13 -15.05
CA LEU A 592 -112.86 -47.00 -15.47
C LEU A 592 -113.93 -47.05 -14.36
N ASP A 593 -115.21 -47.19 -14.73
CA ASP A 593 -116.26 -47.48 -13.74
C ASP A 593 -116.09 -48.90 -13.20
N LEU A 594 -115.69 -49.02 -11.93
CA LEU A 594 -115.50 -50.29 -11.23
C LEU A 594 -116.74 -50.77 -10.48
N SER A 595 -117.89 -50.12 -10.69
CA SER A 595 -119.16 -50.56 -10.10
C SER A 595 -119.49 -52.05 -10.31
N PRO A 596 -119.12 -52.72 -11.42
CA PRO A 596 -119.35 -54.17 -11.58
C PRO A 596 -118.54 -55.04 -10.60
N TRP A 597 -117.33 -54.60 -10.20
CA TRP A 597 -116.47 -55.35 -9.28
C TRP A 597 -116.64 -54.92 -7.82
N LEU A 598 -116.72 -53.61 -7.57
CA LEU A 598 -116.64 -53.04 -6.22
C LEU A 598 -117.98 -52.50 -5.71
N GLY A 599 -118.95 -52.23 -6.59
CA GLY A 599 -120.22 -51.55 -6.26
C GLY A 599 -121.17 -52.37 -5.38
N ARG A 600 -120.98 -53.69 -5.29
CA ARG A 600 -121.75 -54.59 -4.40
C ARG A 600 -120.95 -55.16 -3.23
N VAL A 601 -119.74 -54.64 -3.02
CA VAL A 601 -118.86 -55.05 -1.91
C VAL A 601 -118.92 -53.97 -0.84
N ARG A 602 -119.37 -54.30 0.38
CA ARG A 602 -119.41 -53.31 1.48
C ARG A 602 -118.18 -53.43 2.36
N PRO A 603 -117.52 -52.31 2.69
CA PRO A 603 -116.41 -52.28 3.62
C PRO A 603 -116.91 -52.54 5.06
N VAL A 604 -116.18 -53.37 5.81
CA VAL A 604 -116.40 -53.64 7.24
C VAL A 604 -115.09 -53.56 8.00
N GLU A 605 -115.12 -53.27 9.29
CA GLU A 605 -113.89 -53.02 10.05
C GLU A 605 -113.20 -54.31 10.54
N SER A 606 -113.88 -55.46 10.59
CA SER A 606 -113.26 -56.72 11.04
C SER A 606 -113.96 -57.98 10.53
N LEU A 607 -113.26 -59.12 10.60
CA LEU A 607 -113.82 -60.44 10.30
C LEU A 607 -115.05 -60.78 11.16
N GLY A 608 -115.05 -60.40 12.43
CA GLY A 608 -116.18 -60.63 13.34
C GLY A 608 -117.45 -59.91 12.88
N ALA A 609 -117.30 -58.65 12.44
CA ALA A 609 -118.39 -57.88 11.87
C ALA A 609 -118.86 -58.46 10.52
N ALA A 610 -117.93 -58.93 9.68
CA ALA A 610 -118.24 -59.56 8.40
C ALA A 610 -119.08 -60.84 8.56
N LEU A 611 -118.72 -61.70 9.52
CA LEU A 611 -119.43 -62.95 9.77
C LEU A 611 -120.82 -62.73 10.39
N ALA A 612 -120.97 -61.73 11.27
CA ALA A 612 -122.26 -61.40 11.88
C ALA A 612 -123.29 -60.85 10.87
N ALA A 613 -122.82 -60.09 9.88
CA ALA A 613 -123.68 -59.52 8.84
C ALA A 613 -123.94 -60.46 7.63
N ARG A 614 -123.33 -61.65 7.62
CA ARG A 614 -123.37 -62.60 6.51
C ARG A 614 -124.78 -63.08 6.15
N ASP A 615 -125.61 -63.36 7.15
CA ASP A 615 -126.96 -63.93 6.92
C ASP A 615 -127.94 -62.92 6.29
N GLY A 616 -127.63 -61.62 6.37
CA GLY A 616 -128.41 -60.52 5.78
C GLY A 616 -127.98 -60.14 4.36
N LEU A 617 -127.02 -60.84 3.76
CA LEU A 617 -126.53 -60.53 2.41
C LEU A 617 -127.55 -60.95 1.34
N ALA A 618 -127.88 -60.01 0.46
CA ALA A 618 -128.61 -60.27 -0.77
C ALA A 618 -127.76 -61.11 -1.74
N GLU A 619 -128.42 -61.73 -2.72
CA GLU A 619 -127.72 -62.51 -3.74
C GLU A 619 -126.80 -61.59 -4.56
N GLY A 620 -125.49 -61.88 -4.54
CA GLY A 620 -124.46 -61.08 -5.19
C GLY A 620 -123.79 -59.99 -4.33
N ASP A 621 -124.24 -59.75 -3.08
CA ASP A 621 -123.57 -58.82 -2.15
C ASP A 621 -122.46 -59.54 -1.37
N SER A 622 -121.39 -58.82 -1.05
CA SER A 622 -120.28 -59.34 -0.22
C SER A 622 -119.70 -58.26 0.71
N LEU A 623 -118.94 -58.68 1.71
CA LEU A 623 -118.33 -57.82 2.73
C LEU A 623 -116.80 -57.98 2.68
N ILE A 624 -116.06 -56.88 2.76
CA ILE A 624 -114.59 -56.90 2.77
C ILE A 624 -114.06 -56.11 3.96
N SER A 625 -113.11 -56.69 4.71
CA SER A 625 -112.39 -55.95 5.75
C SER A 625 -111.09 -55.33 5.25
N ARG A 626 -110.60 -54.30 5.95
CA ARG A 626 -109.27 -53.70 5.69
C ARG A 626 -108.14 -54.74 5.68
N ASP A 627 -108.23 -55.73 6.58
CA ASP A 627 -107.25 -56.82 6.70
C ASP A 627 -107.33 -57.89 5.58
N GLY A 628 -108.14 -57.70 4.54
CA GLY A 628 -108.21 -58.62 3.40
C GLY A 628 -109.09 -59.86 3.61
N TYR A 629 -110.06 -59.83 4.53
CA TYR A 629 -111.07 -60.88 4.68
C TYR A 629 -112.29 -60.57 3.82
N TRP A 630 -112.49 -61.32 2.73
CA TRP A 630 -113.62 -61.17 1.82
C TRP A 630 -114.68 -62.25 2.07
N VAL A 631 -115.87 -61.84 2.49
CA VAL A 631 -116.95 -62.72 2.94
C VAL A 631 -118.18 -62.53 2.07
N GLY A 632 -118.57 -63.59 1.37
CA GLY A 632 -119.88 -63.70 0.73
C GLY A 632 -120.80 -64.66 1.48
N ARG A 633 -122.06 -64.75 1.05
CA ARG A 633 -123.03 -65.67 1.66
C ARG A 633 -122.57 -67.13 1.64
N HIS A 634 -121.82 -67.54 0.61
CA HIS A 634 -121.36 -68.91 0.39
C HIS A 634 -119.84 -69.09 0.40
N PHE A 635 -119.06 -68.02 0.61
CA PHE A 635 -117.60 -68.10 0.56
C PHE A 635 -116.92 -67.17 1.58
N LEU A 636 -115.71 -67.54 1.98
CA LEU A 636 -114.80 -66.70 2.74
C LEU A 636 -113.41 -66.83 2.11
N ARG A 637 -112.86 -65.73 1.62
CA ARG A 637 -111.52 -65.66 1.02
C ARG A 637 -110.65 -64.75 1.88
N VAL A 638 -109.41 -65.17 2.10
CA VAL A 638 -108.43 -64.39 2.87
C VAL A 638 -107.19 -64.22 2.02
N ARG A 639 -106.74 -62.97 1.88
CA ARG A 639 -105.44 -62.66 1.31
C ARG A 639 -104.60 -62.01 2.40
N ARG A 640 -103.50 -62.65 2.78
CA ARG A 640 -102.49 -62.05 3.68
C ARG A 640 -101.32 -61.61 2.83
N GLY A 641 -100.97 -60.33 2.90
CA GLY A 641 -99.68 -59.87 2.39
C GLY A 641 -98.56 -60.53 3.20
N GLY A 642 -97.51 -60.98 2.53
CA GLY A 642 -96.27 -61.35 3.24
C GLY A 642 -95.66 -60.09 3.85
N GLU A 643 -95.06 -60.19 5.04
CA GLU A 643 -94.48 -59.05 5.78
C GLU A 643 -93.37 -58.28 5.04
N THR A 644 -92.98 -58.70 3.84
CA THR A 644 -91.94 -58.06 3.03
C THR A 644 -92.41 -57.53 1.68
N ASP A 645 -93.69 -57.64 1.35
CA ASP A 645 -94.21 -57.23 0.05
C ASP A 645 -95.56 -56.53 0.24
N GLY A 646 -95.53 -55.19 0.33
CA GLY A 646 -96.75 -54.37 0.24
C GLY A 646 -97.54 -54.75 -1.01
N GLY A 647 -98.85 -54.58 -1.00
CA GLY A 647 -99.67 -54.87 -2.18
C GLY A 647 -99.19 -54.16 -3.46
N LEU A 648 -99.60 -54.64 -4.64
CA LEU A 648 -99.26 -54.05 -5.94
C LEU A 648 -99.65 -52.56 -6.05
N LEU A 649 -100.74 -52.15 -5.40
CA LEU A 649 -101.22 -50.77 -5.34
C LEU A 649 -100.47 -49.93 -4.30
N ALA A 650 -100.14 -50.53 -3.15
CA ALA A 650 -99.34 -49.86 -2.12
C ALA A 650 -97.91 -49.55 -2.62
N ARG A 651 -97.30 -50.49 -3.36
CA ARG A 651 -96.01 -50.30 -4.04
C ARG A 651 -96.07 -49.19 -5.09
N GLY A 652 -97.12 -49.14 -5.92
CA GLY A 652 -97.31 -48.10 -6.93
C GLY A 652 -97.39 -46.68 -6.33
N GLN A 653 -98.13 -46.50 -5.23
CA GLN A 653 -98.20 -45.20 -4.54
C GLN A 653 -96.88 -44.83 -3.83
N GLU A 654 -96.15 -45.81 -3.29
CA GLU A 654 -94.82 -45.58 -2.71
C GLU A 654 -93.80 -45.14 -3.78
N LEU A 655 -93.87 -45.70 -4.99
CA LEU A 655 -93.06 -45.29 -6.13
C LEU A 655 -93.32 -43.84 -6.56
N GLU A 656 -94.58 -43.43 -6.70
CA GLU A 656 -94.93 -42.02 -7.03
C GLU A 656 -94.39 -41.04 -5.98
N ARG A 657 -94.51 -41.38 -4.68
CA ARG A 657 -93.99 -40.56 -3.58
C ARG A 657 -92.46 -40.43 -3.62
N LEU A 658 -91.76 -41.55 -3.78
CA LEU A 658 -90.29 -41.57 -3.86
C LEU A 658 -89.75 -40.86 -5.12
N ALA A 659 -90.49 -40.89 -6.23
CA ALA A 659 -90.15 -40.14 -7.44
C ALA A 659 -90.23 -38.62 -7.23
N GLY A 660 -91.23 -38.15 -6.45
CA GLY A 660 -91.31 -36.75 -6.02
C GLY A 660 -90.13 -36.34 -5.12
N GLU A 661 -89.81 -37.17 -4.12
CA GLU A 661 -88.64 -36.94 -3.24
C GLU A 661 -87.32 -36.92 -4.02
N ARG A 662 -87.17 -37.76 -5.05
CA ARG A 662 -86.00 -37.75 -5.94
C ARG A 662 -85.85 -36.41 -6.67
N ALA A 663 -86.92 -35.88 -7.25
CA ALA A 663 -86.88 -34.62 -8.00
C ALA A 663 -86.48 -33.42 -7.11
N GLU A 664 -86.98 -33.37 -5.88
CA GLU A 664 -86.58 -32.35 -4.89
C GLU A 664 -85.09 -32.43 -4.56
N ARG A 665 -84.56 -33.64 -4.40
CA ARG A 665 -83.14 -33.87 -4.08
C ARG A 665 -82.20 -33.61 -5.26
N GLU A 666 -82.63 -33.89 -6.49
CA GLU A 666 -81.91 -33.50 -7.71
C GLU A 666 -81.80 -31.97 -7.83
N ALA A 667 -82.89 -31.23 -7.55
CA ALA A 667 -82.88 -29.77 -7.57
C ALA A 667 -81.97 -29.16 -6.49
N ALA A 668 -81.98 -29.72 -5.27
CA ALA A 668 -81.10 -29.30 -4.19
C ALA A 668 -79.61 -29.54 -4.51
N LEU A 669 -79.29 -30.68 -5.16
CA LEU A 669 -77.93 -30.99 -5.59
C LEU A 669 -77.42 -30.01 -6.65
N ALA A 670 -78.26 -29.63 -7.62
CA ALA A 670 -77.89 -28.65 -8.66
C ALA A 670 -77.53 -27.27 -8.07
N LEU A 671 -78.29 -26.80 -7.07
CA LEU A 671 -78.00 -25.54 -6.38
C LEU A 671 -76.67 -25.59 -5.60
N LEU A 672 -76.37 -26.72 -4.97
CA LEU A 672 -75.10 -26.94 -4.27
C LEU A 672 -73.91 -26.98 -5.25
N GLU A 673 -74.08 -27.55 -6.43
CA GLU A 673 -73.06 -27.58 -7.49
C GLU A 673 -72.76 -26.17 -8.03
N GLU A 674 -73.78 -25.32 -8.22
CA GLU A 674 -73.63 -23.92 -8.63
C GLU A 674 -72.91 -23.09 -7.55
N CYS A 675 -73.30 -23.25 -6.27
CA CYS A 675 -72.63 -22.61 -5.15
C CYS A 675 -71.13 -22.99 -5.06
N LEU A 676 -70.80 -24.27 -5.26
CA LEU A 676 -69.42 -24.75 -5.29
C LEU A 676 -68.60 -24.15 -6.44
N LEU A 677 -69.20 -23.92 -7.60
CA LEU A 677 -68.55 -23.24 -8.73
C LEU A 677 -68.24 -21.78 -8.38
N GLU A 678 -69.20 -21.03 -7.84
CA GLU A 678 -68.99 -19.64 -7.43
C GLU A 678 -67.89 -19.50 -6.35
N LEU A 679 -67.90 -20.39 -5.35
CA LEU A 679 -66.89 -20.38 -4.29
C LEU A 679 -65.48 -20.69 -4.83
N ARG A 680 -65.35 -21.58 -5.82
CA ARG A 680 -64.07 -21.87 -6.49
C ARG A 680 -63.55 -20.68 -7.30
N GLU A 681 -64.42 -19.96 -8.01
CA GLU A 681 -64.03 -18.73 -8.73
C GLU A 681 -63.58 -17.62 -7.75
N ARG A 682 -64.30 -17.47 -6.63
CA ARG A 682 -63.90 -16.54 -5.55
C ARG A 682 -62.56 -16.94 -4.92
N GLN A 683 -62.31 -18.23 -4.72
CA GLN A 683 -61.00 -18.70 -4.26
C GLN A 683 -59.90 -18.32 -5.24
N GLN A 684 -60.08 -18.61 -6.54
CA GLN A 684 -59.06 -18.35 -7.57
C GLN A 684 -58.73 -16.85 -7.69
N THR A 685 -59.74 -15.98 -7.64
CA THR A 685 -59.55 -14.52 -7.68
C THR A 685 -58.80 -13.99 -6.45
N GLN A 686 -59.10 -14.51 -5.26
CA GLN A 686 -58.39 -14.15 -4.02
C GLN A 686 -56.94 -14.70 -4.00
N GLU A 687 -56.70 -15.88 -4.56
CA GLU A 687 -55.34 -16.43 -4.73
C GLU A 687 -54.49 -15.57 -5.66
N GLN A 688 -55.04 -15.12 -6.79
CA GLN A 688 -54.36 -14.19 -7.70
C GLN A 688 -54.09 -12.82 -7.04
N ALA A 689 -55.05 -12.28 -6.29
CA ALA A 689 -54.87 -11.03 -5.57
C ALA A 689 -53.74 -11.13 -4.53
N ARG A 690 -53.66 -12.26 -3.82
CA ARG A 690 -52.59 -12.54 -2.86
C ARG A 690 -51.22 -12.69 -3.52
N GLU A 691 -51.14 -13.37 -4.65
CA GLU A 691 -49.89 -13.45 -5.43
C GLU A 691 -49.40 -12.08 -5.89
N GLN A 692 -50.30 -11.22 -6.36
CA GLN A 692 -49.96 -9.84 -6.74
C GLN A 692 -49.46 -9.03 -5.54
N GLN A 693 -50.11 -9.17 -4.38
CA GLN A 693 -49.70 -8.50 -3.15
C GLN A 693 -48.30 -8.96 -2.70
N ARG A 694 -48.01 -10.26 -2.75
CA ARG A 694 -46.69 -10.81 -2.42
C ARG A 694 -45.58 -10.31 -3.35
N ARG A 695 -45.87 -10.15 -4.65
CA ARG A 695 -44.91 -9.53 -5.58
C ARG A 695 -44.59 -8.09 -5.19
N ARG A 696 -45.61 -7.30 -4.83
CA ARG A 696 -45.41 -5.91 -4.33
C ARG A 696 -44.59 -5.86 -3.04
N ILE A 697 -44.81 -6.79 -2.11
CA ILE A 697 -44.00 -6.92 -0.88
C ILE A 697 -42.53 -7.21 -1.23
N GLN A 698 -42.27 -8.10 -2.19
CA GLN A 698 -40.90 -8.41 -2.63
C GLN A 698 -40.22 -7.22 -3.32
N ASP A 699 -40.94 -6.52 -4.20
CA ASP A 699 -40.41 -5.35 -4.91
C ASP A 699 -40.09 -4.19 -3.95
N GLU A 700 -40.98 -3.90 -3.00
CA GLU A 700 -40.77 -2.85 -1.99
C GLU A 700 -39.64 -3.25 -1.01
N GLY A 701 -39.59 -4.51 -0.59
CA GLY A 701 -38.50 -5.03 0.25
C GLY A 701 -37.13 -4.94 -0.44
N ARG A 702 -37.06 -5.19 -1.75
CA ARG A 702 -35.84 -5.01 -2.53
C ARG A 702 -35.43 -3.54 -2.60
N ARG A 703 -36.38 -2.64 -2.84
CA ARG A 703 -36.15 -1.19 -2.92
C ARG A 703 -35.62 -0.63 -1.58
N GLN A 704 -36.20 -1.07 -0.46
CA GLN A 704 -35.69 -0.73 0.87
C GLN A 704 -34.27 -1.27 1.11
N GLY A 705 -33.98 -2.50 0.67
CA GLY A 705 -32.64 -3.07 0.76
C GLY A 705 -31.59 -2.24 0.01
N GLU A 706 -31.92 -1.77 -1.18
CA GLU A 706 -31.07 -0.87 -1.98
C GLU A 706 -30.87 0.49 -1.30
N LEU A 707 -31.93 1.10 -0.77
CA LEU A 707 -31.86 2.35 -0.01
C LEU A 707 -31.04 2.20 1.29
N ARG A 708 -31.14 1.06 1.99
CA ARG A 708 -30.38 0.77 3.23
C ARG A 708 -28.89 0.64 2.93
N ALA A 709 -28.55 -0.04 1.84
CA ALA A 709 -27.17 -0.17 1.39
C ALA A 709 -26.57 1.19 1.01
N GLN A 710 -27.34 2.04 0.31
CA GLN A 710 -26.90 3.40 -0.05
C GLN A 710 -26.71 4.29 1.19
N LEU A 711 -27.64 4.25 2.14
CA LEU A 711 -27.55 5.00 3.39
C LEU A 711 -26.36 4.54 4.24
N SER A 712 -26.15 3.23 4.38
CA SER A 712 -25.01 2.66 5.12
C SER A 712 -23.67 3.01 4.47
N ALA A 713 -23.57 2.97 3.14
CA ALA A 713 -22.36 3.36 2.43
C ALA A 713 -22.03 4.86 2.61
N LEU A 714 -23.06 5.72 2.58
CA LEU A 714 -22.92 7.15 2.84
C LEU A 714 -22.54 7.43 4.30
N GLN A 715 -23.16 6.74 5.26
CA GLN A 715 -22.83 6.83 6.69
C GLN A 715 -21.38 6.44 6.97
N ALA A 716 -20.93 5.29 6.46
CA ALA A 716 -19.54 4.84 6.64
C ALA A 716 -18.52 5.81 6.04
N ARG A 717 -18.84 6.39 4.87
CA ARG A 717 -18.01 7.41 4.23
C ARG A 717 -17.99 8.71 5.05
N HIS A 718 -19.13 9.12 5.61
CA HIS A 718 -19.23 10.30 6.46
C HIS A 718 -18.44 10.13 7.76
N GLU A 719 -18.56 8.98 8.43
CA GLU A 719 -17.78 8.66 9.64
C GLU A 719 -16.28 8.62 9.37
N GLN A 720 -15.84 8.05 8.24
CA GLN A 720 -14.42 8.08 7.84
C GLN A 720 -13.91 9.50 7.64
N LEU A 721 -14.69 10.35 6.96
CA LEU A 721 -14.34 11.76 6.73
C LEU A 721 -14.31 12.55 8.04
N ALA A 722 -15.24 12.30 8.96
CA ALA A 722 -15.29 12.90 10.28
C ALA A 722 -14.08 12.46 11.15
N LEU A 723 -13.74 11.18 11.17
CA LEU A 723 -12.56 10.66 11.89
C LEU A 723 -11.26 11.25 11.30
N ARG A 724 -11.15 11.35 9.97
CA ARG A 724 -9.97 11.94 9.32
C ARG A 724 -9.85 13.43 9.64
N ARG A 725 -10.95 14.17 9.66
CA ARG A 725 -10.97 15.57 10.08
C ARG A 725 -10.53 15.74 11.53
N ARG A 726 -11.03 14.92 12.44
CA ARG A 726 -10.64 14.95 13.85
C ARG A 726 -9.15 14.66 14.05
N ARG A 727 -8.60 13.65 13.35
CA ARG A 727 -7.15 13.36 13.35
C ARG A 727 -6.33 14.53 12.83
N LEU A 728 -6.75 15.14 11.72
CA LEU A 728 -6.08 16.32 11.17
C LEU A 728 -6.12 17.52 12.14
N GLU A 729 -7.21 17.68 12.91
CA GLU A 729 -7.30 18.71 13.95
C GLU A 729 -6.37 18.43 15.13
N GLU A 730 -6.28 17.18 15.58
CA GLU A 730 -5.33 16.75 16.62
C GLU A 730 -3.87 16.95 16.15
N GLU A 731 -3.52 16.52 14.93
CA GLU A 731 -2.18 16.72 14.35
C GLU A 731 -1.83 18.22 14.18
N LEU A 732 -2.80 19.06 13.79
CA LEU A 732 -2.60 20.50 13.70
C LEU A 732 -2.41 21.16 15.07
N ALA A 733 -3.09 20.67 16.11
CA ALA A 733 -2.92 21.14 17.48
C ALA A 733 -1.54 20.77 18.04
N GLU A 734 -1.09 19.53 17.84
CA GLU A 734 0.25 19.08 18.24
C GLU A 734 1.36 19.86 17.52
N LEU A 735 1.21 20.11 16.22
CA LEU A 735 2.17 20.92 15.45
C LEU A 735 2.19 22.38 15.92
N ALA A 736 1.05 22.94 16.31
CA ALA A 736 1.00 24.29 16.86
C ALA A 736 1.72 24.40 18.21
N GLU A 737 1.59 23.38 19.07
CA GLU A 737 2.29 23.30 20.35
C GLU A 737 3.80 23.13 20.17
N GLN A 738 4.24 22.23 19.28
CA GLN A 738 5.65 22.07 18.91
C GLN A 738 6.26 23.36 18.37
N ARG A 739 5.52 24.06 17.50
CA ARG A 739 5.95 25.34 16.94
C ARG A 739 6.08 26.43 18.01
N ALA A 740 5.16 26.49 18.97
CA ALA A 740 5.23 27.44 20.08
C ALA A 740 6.50 27.20 20.93
N LEU A 741 6.80 25.94 21.23
CA LEU A 741 8.00 25.54 21.97
C LEU A 741 9.30 25.91 21.23
N GLU A 742 9.39 25.67 19.92
CA GLU A 742 10.58 26.02 19.15
C GLU A 742 10.78 27.55 19.02
N VAL A 743 9.69 28.32 18.94
CA VAL A 743 9.77 29.79 18.95
C VAL A 743 10.31 30.32 20.28
N GLU A 744 9.87 29.72 21.40
CA GLU A 744 10.36 30.07 22.74
C GLU A 744 11.86 29.76 22.87
N GLN A 745 12.29 28.55 22.48
CA GLN A 745 13.71 28.14 22.50
C GLN A 745 14.58 29.01 21.58
N LEU A 746 14.05 29.46 20.44
CA LEU A 746 14.73 30.38 19.53
C LEU A 746 14.93 31.75 20.19
N GLY A 747 13.93 32.23 20.93
CA GLY A 747 14.01 33.45 21.72
C GLY A 747 15.09 33.38 22.81
N GLU A 748 15.13 32.29 23.57
CA GLU A 748 16.16 32.05 24.58
C GLU A 748 17.57 31.99 23.98
N SER A 749 17.74 31.23 22.89
CA SER A 749 19.05 31.08 22.22
C SER A 749 19.58 32.41 21.68
N ARG A 750 18.69 33.30 21.20
CA ARG A 750 19.04 34.66 20.78
C ARG A 750 19.47 35.56 21.95
N LEU A 751 18.85 35.40 23.11
CA LEU A 751 19.25 36.13 24.32
C LEU A 751 20.65 35.72 24.76
N TYR A 752 20.92 34.41 24.82
CA TYR A 752 22.24 33.88 25.17
C TYR A 752 23.33 34.29 24.17
N LEU A 753 23.01 34.37 22.87
CA LEU A 753 23.94 34.87 21.86
C LEU A 753 24.30 36.35 22.10
N GLN A 754 23.33 37.17 22.47
CA GLN A 754 23.57 38.59 22.77
C GLN A 754 24.47 38.75 24.00
N ASP A 755 24.20 38.02 25.09
CA ASP A 755 25.03 38.05 26.30
C ASP A 755 26.48 37.61 26.02
N ALA A 756 26.66 36.59 25.17
CA ALA A 756 27.98 36.12 24.75
C ALA A 756 28.74 37.16 23.89
N LEU A 757 28.05 37.89 23.02
CA LEU A 757 28.65 38.95 22.20
C LEU A 757 29.09 40.15 23.04
N ASP A 758 28.31 40.52 24.06
CA ASP A 758 28.66 41.61 24.98
C ASP A 758 29.89 41.24 25.85
N ALA A 759 29.98 39.99 26.32
CA ALA A 759 31.16 39.49 27.02
C ALA A 759 32.42 39.50 26.11
N MET A 760 32.28 39.09 24.84
CA MET A 760 33.37 39.13 23.87
C MET A 760 33.88 40.55 23.60
N ALA A 761 32.99 41.56 23.60
CA ALA A 761 33.38 42.95 23.44
C ALA A 761 34.27 43.45 24.59
N SER A 762 33.96 43.05 25.83
CA SER A 762 34.77 43.37 27.01
C SER A 762 36.14 42.67 27.01
N ASP A 763 36.21 41.44 26.51
CA ASP A 763 37.47 40.69 26.37
C ASP A 763 38.43 41.34 25.36
N THR A 764 37.91 41.99 24.31
CA THR A 764 38.74 42.70 23.33
C THR A 764 39.57 43.83 23.92
N GLU A 765 39.02 44.61 24.86
CA GLU A 765 39.75 45.70 25.52
C GLU A 765 40.85 45.16 26.47
N GLN A 766 40.55 44.08 27.19
CA GLN A 766 41.51 43.44 28.10
C GLN A 766 42.66 42.75 27.35
N ARG A 767 42.40 42.22 26.15
CA ARG A 767 43.41 41.65 25.26
C ARG A 767 44.47 42.66 24.83
N GLU A 768 44.08 43.88 24.49
CA GLU A 768 45.02 44.94 24.07
C GLU A 768 45.98 45.33 25.20
N GLN A 769 45.46 45.42 26.43
CA GLN A 769 46.28 45.72 27.61
C GLN A 769 47.32 44.62 27.87
N LEU A 770 46.92 43.34 27.80
CA LEU A 770 47.83 42.21 27.97
C LEU A 770 48.89 42.13 26.85
N LEU A 771 48.53 42.42 25.60
CA LEU A 771 49.50 42.44 24.50
C LEU A 771 50.56 43.53 24.67
N SER A 772 50.20 44.69 25.21
CA SER A 772 51.17 45.76 25.50
C SER A 772 52.17 45.36 26.62
N ALA A 773 51.69 44.68 27.66
CA ALA A 773 52.51 44.18 28.76
C ALA A 773 53.49 43.07 28.31
N ARG A 774 53.05 42.22 27.36
CA ARG A 774 53.89 41.19 26.73
C ARG A 774 55.13 41.78 26.08
N ASP A 775 54.95 42.84 25.29
CA ASP A 775 56.02 43.38 24.47
C ASP A 775 57.12 43.99 25.35
N ALA A 776 56.73 44.67 26.44
CA ALA A 776 57.66 45.18 27.44
C ALA A 776 58.41 44.07 28.21
N LEU A 777 57.71 43.01 28.65
CA LEU A 777 58.30 41.88 29.35
C LEU A 777 59.24 41.06 28.45
N ARG A 778 58.87 40.90 27.17
CA ARG A 778 59.65 40.16 26.17
C ARG A 778 60.99 40.83 25.87
N GLU A 779 61.01 42.15 25.70
CA GLU A 779 62.26 42.89 25.49
C GLU A 779 63.20 42.81 26.70
N GLY A 780 62.66 42.84 27.92
CA GLY A 780 63.44 42.65 29.15
C GLY A 780 63.98 41.22 29.29
N LEU A 781 63.14 40.23 29.01
CA LEU A 781 63.48 38.81 29.02
C LEU A 781 64.60 38.49 28.03
N ASP A 782 64.51 38.97 26.78
CA ASP A 782 65.51 38.66 25.76
C ASP A 782 66.90 39.21 26.12
N ARG A 783 66.99 40.35 26.82
CA ARG A 783 68.25 40.89 27.34
C ARG A 783 68.83 40.01 28.46
N MET A 784 68.04 39.70 29.48
CA MET A 784 68.48 38.85 30.60
C MET A 784 68.81 37.43 30.14
N ARG A 785 68.09 36.92 29.14
CA ARG A 785 68.32 35.59 28.56
C ARG A 785 69.63 35.51 27.78
N GLN A 786 70.07 36.57 27.10
CA GLN A 786 71.38 36.58 26.44
C GLN A 786 72.53 36.59 27.45
N GLU A 787 72.40 37.34 28.54
CA GLU A 787 73.42 37.42 29.60
C GLU A 787 73.49 36.12 30.40
N ALA A 788 72.35 35.61 30.87
CA ALA A 788 72.27 34.32 31.55
C ALA A 788 72.75 33.16 30.67
N ARG A 789 72.48 33.17 29.35
CA ARG A 789 72.96 32.14 28.43
C ARG A 789 74.48 32.13 28.30
N ARG A 790 75.15 33.28 28.31
CA ARG A 790 76.62 33.32 28.29
C ARG A 790 77.23 32.71 29.56
N HIS A 791 76.65 33.00 30.72
CA HIS A 791 77.10 32.45 32.00
C HIS A 791 76.77 30.95 32.12
N LYS A 792 75.56 30.57 31.67
CA LYS A 792 75.09 29.19 31.62
C LYS A 792 75.89 28.35 30.64
N ASP A 793 76.21 28.83 29.44
CA ASP A 793 77.00 28.06 28.45
C ASP A 793 78.40 27.77 28.99
N HIS A 794 79.00 28.74 29.70
CA HIS A 794 80.29 28.56 30.34
C HIS A 794 80.24 27.56 31.52
N ALA A 795 79.26 27.70 32.41
CA ALA A 795 79.04 26.76 33.51
C ALA A 795 78.61 25.37 33.02
N HIS A 796 77.86 25.29 31.93
CA HIS A 796 77.40 24.06 31.29
C HIS A 796 78.53 23.34 30.60
N GLN A 797 79.46 24.03 29.93
CA GLN A 797 80.64 23.37 29.36
C GLN A 797 81.48 22.67 30.45
N LEU A 798 81.63 23.30 31.62
CA LEU A 798 82.34 22.71 32.76
C LEU A 798 81.49 21.64 33.49
N ALA A 799 80.19 21.86 33.64
CA ALA A 799 79.25 20.92 34.28
C ALA A 799 78.88 19.71 33.40
N VAL A 800 78.93 19.81 32.07
CA VAL A 800 78.78 18.68 31.15
C VAL A 800 80.00 17.79 31.23
N ARG A 801 81.19 18.40 31.29
CA ARG A 801 82.42 17.64 31.46
C ARG A 801 82.46 16.94 32.82
N PHE A 802 82.06 17.63 33.89
CA PHE A 802 81.96 17.07 35.25
C PHE A 802 80.81 16.06 35.38
N GLY A 803 79.63 16.39 34.86
CA GLY A 803 78.44 15.55 34.90
C GLY A 803 78.53 14.31 34.02
N ALA A 804 79.20 14.37 32.86
CA ALA A 804 79.48 13.18 32.05
C ALA A 804 80.29 12.17 32.85
N LEU A 805 81.27 12.64 33.61
CA LEU A 805 82.07 11.80 34.50
C LEU A 805 81.29 11.37 35.75
N ARG A 806 80.43 12.23 36.33
CA ARG A 806 79.63 11.94 37.56
C ARG A 806 78.44 11.04 37.32
N ALA A 807 77.79 11.17 36.18
CA ALA A 807 76.66 10.33 35.80
C ALA A 807 77.15 8.95 35.38
N GLN A 808 78.24 8.90 34.63
CA GLN A 808 78.86 7.63 34.33
C GLN A 808 79.34 6.94 35.62
N HIS A 809 79.62 7.69 36.71
CA HIS A 809 79.96 7.19 38.05
C HIS A 809 78.74 6.74 38.88
N ASP A 810 77.72 7.59 39.03
CA ASP A 810 76.59 7.32 39.92
C ASP A 810 75.51 6.42 39.28
N SER A 811 75.37 6.41 37.95
CA SER A 811 74.42 5.53 37.24
C SER A 811 74.75 4.06 37.47
N THR A 812 76.03 3.75 37.37
CA THR A 812 76.66 2.50 37.76
C THR A 812 76.49 2.18 39.25
N ARG A 813 76.41 3.19 40.12
CA ARG A 813 76.19 2.95 41.55
C ARG A 813 74.74 2.65 41.91
N GLN A 814 73.79 3.37 41.33
CA GLN A 814 72.38 3.30 41.72
C GLN A 814 71.57 2.32 40.92
N ALA A 815 71.94 2.04 39.67
CA ALA A 815 71.36 0.91 38.95
C ALA A 815 71.57 -0.36 39.79
N LEU A 816 72.79 -0.53 40.31
CA LEU A 816 73.11 -1.44 41.40
C LEU A 816 72.08 -1.44 42.55
N GLU A 817 71.98 -0.37 43.36
CA GLU A 817 71.19 -0.38 44.61
C GLU A 817 69.67 -0.52 44.41
N ARG A 818 69.12 -0.07 43.27
CA ARG A 818 67.67 -0.15 42.99
C ARG A 818 67.23 -1.46 42.42
N LEU A 819 68.08 -2.01 41.57
CA LEU A 819 67.88 -3.37 41.15
C LEU A 819 67.93 -4.29 42.40
N GLU A 820 68.64 -3.90 43.48
CA GLU A 820 68.62 -4.60 44.77
C GLU A 820 67.28 -4.41 45.52
N LEU A 821 66.70 -3.21 45.53
CA LEU A 821 65.48 -2.91 46.31
C LEU A 821 64.16 -3.25 45.60
N GLN A 822 64.09 -3.07 44.28
CA GLN A 822 62.92 -3.42 43.47
C GLN A 822 62.74 -4.93 43.42
N ALA A 823 63.85 -5.66 43.41
CA ALA A 823 63.85 -7.08 43.67
C ALA A 823 63.25 -7.42 45.05
N ALA A 824 63.41 -6.57 46.07
CA ALA A 824 62.88 -6.77 47.42
C ALA A 824 61.38 -6.41 47.57
N ARG A 825 60.85 -5.40 46.87
CA ARG A 825 59.43 -4.99 46.98
C ARG A 825 58.48 -5.77 46.08
N LEU A 826 58.93 -6.09 44.87
CA LEU A 826 58.19 -7.02 44.03
C LEU A 826 58.07 -8.36 44.75
N PHE A 827 59.08 -8.71 45.53
CA PHE A 827 59.02 -9.84 46.45
C PHE A 827 57.95 -9.66 47.55
N GLU A 828 57.92 -8.55 48.31
CA GLU A 828 56.90 -8.32 49.36
C GLU A 828 55.45 -8.22 48.82
N ARG A 829 55.24 -7.62 47.65
CA ARG A 829 53.89 -7.45 47.06
C ARG A 829 53.33 -8.75 46.49
N CYS A 830 54.20 -9.61 45.94
CA CYS A 830 53.80 -10.97 45.60
C CYS A 830 53.33 -11.72 46.85
N GLU A 831 54.04 -11.56 47.98
CA GLU A 831 53.66 -12.21 49.24
C GLU A 831 52.30 -11.72 49.79
N GLN A 832 52.03 -10.41 49.78
CA GLN A 832 50.75 -9.88 50.30
C GLN A 832 49.52 -10.27 49.46
N LEU A 833 49.65 -10.24 48.13
CA LEU A 833 48.56 -10.65 47.24
C LEU A 833 48.29 -12.16 47.31
N ALA A 834 49.34 -12.96 47.52
CA ALA A 834 49.21 -14.39 47.77
C ALA A 834 48.44 -14.69 49.07
N LEU A 835 48.75 -13.96 50.17
CA LEU A 835 48.06 -14.12 51.46
C LEU A 835 46.56 -13.79 51.40
N ASN A 836 46.16 -12.70 50.74
CA ASN A 836 44.74 -12.31 50.62
C ASN A 836 43.91 -13.31 49.78
N LEU A 837 44.57 -14.05 48.88
CA LEU A 837 43.95 -15.10 48.09
C LEU A 837 43.67 -16.36 48.92
N GLU A 838 44.53 -16.67 49.88
CA GLU A 838 44.35 -17.81 50.77
C GLU A 838 43.22 -17.58 51.80
N GLU A 839 43.07 -16.36 52.34
CA GLU A 839 42.02 -16.06 53.33
C GLU A 839 40.58 -16.02 52.76
N GLY A 840 40.42 -15.81 51.45
CA GLY A 840 39.09 -15.66 50.83
C GLY A 840 38.34 -16.97 50.52
N ASP A 841 39.02 -18.13 50.57
CA ASP A 841 38.49 -19.41 50.06
C ASP A 841 37.74 -20.25 51.12
N GLU A 842 38.01 -20.04 52.43
CA GLU A 842 37.37 -20.81 53.53
C GLU A 842 35.84 -20.58 53.66
N PRO A 843 35.28 -19.36 53.65
CA PRO A 843 33.84 -19.12 53.79
C PRO A 843 33.01 -19.70 52.64
N LEU A 844 33.64 -19.87 51.47
CA LEU A 844 33.00 -20.39 50.27
C LEU A 844 32.81 -21.92 50.32
N GLN A 845 33.66 -22.61 51.08
CA GLN A 845 33.56 -24.06 51.27
C GLN A 845 32.43 -24.45 52.24
N GLU A 846 32.19 -23.69 53.31
CA GLU A 846 31.09 -23.95 54.25
C GLU A 846 29.71 -23.87 53.58
N LEU A 847 29.49 -22.88 52.72
CA LEU A 847 28.23 -22.72 51.98
C LEU A 847 27.99 -23.87 50.99
N ARG A 848 29.04 -24.43 50.40
CA ARG A 848 28.94 -25.59 49.49
C ARG A 848 28.51 -26.87 50.22
N MET A 849 28.98 -27.11 51.45
CA MET A 849 28.54 -28.26 52.25
C MET A 849 27.05 -28.19 52.64
N GLN A 850 26.52 -26.99 52.93
CA GLN A 850 25.09 -26.83 53.26
C GLN A 850 24.16 -27.14 52.07
N LEU A 851 24.62 -26.82 50.86
CA LEU A 851 23.87 -27.11 49.63
C LEU A 851 23.73 -28.61 49.36
N GLU A 852 24.81 -29.38 49.54
CA GLU A 852 24.79 -30.84 49.35
C GLU A 852 23.78 -31.53 50.28
N GLY A 853 23.70 -31.13 51.56
CA GLY A 853 22.75 -31.71 52.50
C GLY A 853 21.26 -31.45 52.17
N LEU A 854 20.94 -30.34 51.49
CA LEU A 854 19.57 -30.06 51.04
C LEU A 854 19.19 -30.84 49.79
N LEU A 855 20.15 -31.10 48.90
CA LEU A 855 19.95 -31.89 47.69
C LEU A 855 19.63 -33.35 48.01
N GLU A 856 20.28 -33.96 49.01
CA GLU A 856 19.99 -35.33 49.45
C GLU A 856 18.56 -35.48 49.99
N ARG A 857 18.07 -34.51 50.77
CA ARG A 857 16.69 -34.53 51.30
C ARG A 857 15.64 -34.45 50.21
N ARG A 858 15.90 -33.70 49.13
CA ARG A 858 14.99 -33.59 47.99
C ARG A 858 14.82 -34.94 47.28
N MET A 859 15.90 -35.70 47.12
CA MET A 859 15.86 -37.01 46.46
C MET A 859 15.01 -38.04 47.22
N ALA A 860 15.04 -38.05 48.55
CA ALA A 860 14.25 -38.98 49.35
C ALA A 860 12.74 -38.75 49.24
N VAL A 861 12.28 -37.49 49.20
CA VAL A 861 10.84 -37.15 49.08
C VAL A 861 10.29 -37.47 47.68
N ASP A 862 11.13 -37.37 46.65
CA ASP A 862 10.74 -37.70 45.28
C ASP A 862 10.39 -39.19 45.12
N GLU A 863 11.13 -40.08 45.79
CA GLU A 863 10.91 -41.53 45.71
C GLU A 863 9.62 -41.97 46.45
N GLU A 864 9.28 -41.34 47.58
CA GLU A 864 8.01 -41.60 48.29
C GLU A 864 6.79 -41.26 47.41
N MET A 865 6.85 -40.13 46.70
CA MET A 865 5.79 -39.72 45.77
C MET A 865 5.59 -40.75 44.66
N ARG A 866 6.70 -41.28 44.13
CA ARG A 866 6.68 -42.23 43.02
C ARG A 866 5.92 -43.51 43.38
N LEU A 867 6.12 -44.04 44.59
CA LEU A 867 5.50 -45.29 45.04
C LEU A 867 3.99 -45.15 45.31
N ALA A 868 3.55 -44.07 45.96
CA ALA A 868 2.12 -43.84 46.21
C ALA A 868 1.31 -43.70 44.92
N ARG A 869 1.92 -43.14 43.87
CA ARG A 869 1.29 -43.02 42.56
C ARG A 869 1.03 -44.38 41.90
N LEU A 870 2.00 -45.29 41.96
CA LEU A 870 1.91 -46.59 41.30
C LEU A 870 0.77 -47.46 41.85
N ALA A 871 0.52 -47.42 43.16
CA ALA A 871 -0.55 -48.21 43.78
C ALA A 871 -1.96 -47.74 43.37
N LEU A 872 -2.18 -46.42 43.27
CA LEU A 872 -3.43 -45.85 42.76
C LEU A 872 -3.67 -46.25 41.31
N ASP A 873 -2.60 -46.21 40.52
CA ASP A 873 -2.64 -46.51 39.09
C ASP A 873 -3.05 -47.97 38.81
N ASP A 874 -2.75 -48.93 39.69
CA ASP A 874 -3.08 -50.35 39.50
C ASP A 874 -4.54 -50.69 39.88
N ALA A 875 -5.09 -50.13 40.95
CA ALA A 875 -6.50 -50.34 41.32
C ALA A 875 -7.46 -49.75 40.27
N ASP A 876 -7.08 -48.60 39.70
CA ASP A 876 -7.76 -48.00 38.56
C ASP A 876 -7.82 -48.94 37.34
N ARG A 877 -6.82 -49.79 37.15
CA ARG A 877 -6.75 -50.68 35.98
C ARG A 877 -7.77 -51.80 36.03
N GLU A 878 -7.93 -52.48 37.16
CA GLU A 878 -8.77 -53.69 37.25
C GLU A 878 -10.26 -53.38 37.10
N LEU A 879 -10.76 -52.33 37.75
CA LEU A 879 -12.14 -51.88 37.61
C LEU A 879 -12.47 -51.58 36.15
N ARG A 880 -11.54 -50.88 35.50
CA ARG A 880 -11.68 -50.49 34.10
C ARG A 880 -11.77 -51.71 33.19
N GLU A 881 -11.09 -52.83 33.47
CA GLU A 881 -11.16 -54.02 32.63
C GLU A 881 -12.52 -54.72 32.65
N ALA A 882 -13.21 -54.77 33.80
CA ALA A 882 -14.52 -55.39 33.92
C ALA A 882 -15.62 -54.55 33.21
N GLU A 883 -15.57 -53.22 33.38
CA GLU A 883 -16.47 -52.28 32.68
C GLU A 883 -16.35 -52.40 31.18
N LYS A 884 -15.11 -52.64 30.75
CA LYS A 884 -14.77 -52.80 29.36
C LYS A 884 -15.40 -54.04 28.72
N ARG A 885 -15.51 -55.18 29.41
CA ARG A 885 -16.04 -56.42 28.79
C ARG A 885 -17.54 -56.36 28.55
N ARG A 886 -18.30 -55.90 29.54
CA ARG A 886 -19.75 -55.68 29.42
C ARG A 886 -20.07 -54.63 28.38
N GLY A 887 -19.41 -53.49 28.50
CA GLY A 887 -19.50 -52.45 27.49
C GLY A 887 -19.22 -53.02 26.11
N SER A 888 -18.18 -53.85 25.95
CA SER A 888 -17.81 -54.40 24.65
C SER A 888 -18.88 -55.29 24.01
N ALA A 889 -19.54 -56.17 24.76
CA ALA A 889 -20.54 -57.06 24.19
C ALA A 889 -21.87 -56.36 23.88
N GLU A 890 -22.33 -55.45 24.77
CA GLU A 890 -23.48 -54.58 24.51
C GLU A 890 -23.27 -53.73 23.28
N GLN A 891 -22.08 -53.12 23.22
CA GLN A 891 -21.71 -52.27 22.12
C GLN A 891 -21.59 -53.07 20.84
N GLN A 892 -20.98 -54.26 20.84
CA GLN A 892 -20.84 -55.08 19.63
C GLN A 892 -22.20 -55.52 19.08
N ALA A 893 -23.15 -55.90 19.94
CA ALA A 893 -24.50 -56.25 19.52
C ALA A 893 -25.26 -55.02 18.98
N GLN A 894 -25.21 -53.88 19.66
CA GLN A 894 -25.86 -52.67 19.16
C GLN A 894 -25.20 -52.16 17.87
N LEU A 895 -23.89 -52.33 17.74
CA LEU A 895 -23.09 -51.93 16.58
C LEU A 895 -23.39 -52.79 15.36
N LEU A 896 -23.46 -54.10 15.51
CA LEU A 896 -23.73 -54.96 14.37
C LEU A 896 -25.16 -54.72 13.80
N ARG A 897 -26.05 -54.13 14.61
CA ARG A 897 -27.47 -53.91 14.28
C ARG A 897 -27.62 -52.66 13.45
N SER A 898 -26.99 -51.61 13.94
CA SER A 898 -26.86 -50.37 13.19
C SER A 898 -26.07 -50.59 11.89
N GLN A 899 -25.01 -51.42 11.90
CA GLN A 899 -24.27 -51.78 10.68
C GLN A 899 -25.17 -52.45 9.64
N LEU A 900 -26.06 -53.34 10.06
CA LEU A 900 -26.94 -54.03 9.15
C LEU A 900 -27.96 -53.09 8.46
N GLU A 901 -28.61 -52.24 9.26
CA GLU A 901 -29.54 -51.24 8.74
C GLU A 901 -28.82 -50.26 7.81
N GLN A 902 -27.60 -49.90 8.16
CA GLN A 902 -26.75 -49.03 7.36
C GLN A 902 -26.35 -49.67 6.03
N GLN A 903 -25.93 -50.95 6.01
CA GLN A 903 -25.56 -51.62 4.76
C GLN A 903 -26.75 -51.68 3.77
N ARG A 904 -27.98 -51.86 4.27
CA ARG A 904 -29.20 -51.85 3.45
C ARG A 904 -29.51 -50.48 2.87
N LEU A 905 -29.43 -49.43 3.68
CA LEU A 905 -29.63 -48.05 3.24
C LEU A 905 -28.55 -47.61 2.25
N ASP A 906 -27.31 -48.02 2.46
CA ASP A 906 -26.18 -47.72 1.58
C ASP A 906 -26.36 -48.36 0.20
N TRP A 907 -26.81 -49.61 0.14
CA TRP A 907 -27.10 -50.29 -1.13
C TRP A 907 -28.14 -49.51 -1.96
N GLN A 908 -29.24 -49.08 -1.34
CA GLN A 908 -30.29 -48.31 -2.01
C GLN A 908 -29.78 -46.93 -2.48
N THR A 909 -28.92 -46.31 -1.68
CA THR A 909 -28.29 -45.03 -2.00
C THR A 909 -27.34 -45.13 -3.19
N LEU A 910 -26.52 -46.20 -3.27
CA LEU A 910 -25.63 -46.45 -4.40
C LEU A 910 -26.40 -46.59 -5.72
N SER A 911 -27.55 -47.25 -5.68
CA SER A 911 -28.42 -47.44 -6.87
C SER A 911 -28.95 -46.12 -7.44
N VAL A 912 -29.46 -45.23 -6.58
CA VAL A 912 -29.96 -43.91 -6.99
C VAL A 912 -28.84 -43.03 -7.56
N ARG A 913 -27.65 -43.06 -6.94
CA ARG A 913 -26.50 -42.24 -7.37
C ARG A 913 -25.95 -42.63 -8.73
N ARG A 914 -25.95 -43.93 -9.07
CA ARG A 914 -25.54 -44.39 -10.40
C ARG A 914 -26.39 -43.75 -11.49
N LYS A 915 -27.70 -43.77 -11.32
CA LYS A 915 -28.64 -43.20 -12.29
C LYS A 915 -28.46 -41.68 -12.46
N ALA A 916 -28.22 -40.97 -11.36
CA ALA A 916 -27.98 -39.53 -11.40
C ALA A 916 -26.70 -39.13 -12.17
N LEU A 917 -25.62 -39.92 -12.09
CA LEU A 917 -24.38 -39.65 -12.83
C LEU A 917 -24.52 -39.84 -14.34
N GLU A 918 -25.37 -40.78 -14.75
CA GLU A 918 -25.65 -41.06 -16.16
C GLU A 918 -26.43 -39.91 -16.80
N ASP A 919 -27.45 -39.39 -16.10
CA ASP A 919 -28.24 -38.24 -16.54
C ASP A 919 -27.38 -36.95 -16.62
N GLN A 920 -26.44 -36.76 -15.69
CA GLN A 920 -25.56 -35.58 -15.64
C GLN A 920 -24.57 -35.52 -16.83
N LEU A 921 -24.01 -36.65 -17.24
CA LEU A 921 -23.07 -36.70 -18.36
C LEU A 921 -23.73 -36.30 -19.68
N ALA A 922 -25.01 -36.67 -19.86
CA ALA A 922 -25.78 -36.33 -21.06
C ALA A 922 -26.05 -34.82 -21.20
N GLU A 923 -26.21 -34.08 -20.10
CA GLU A 923 -26.43 -32.62 -20.13
C GLU A 923 -25.18 -31.84 -20.56
N ASP A 924 -23.98 -32.30 -20.18
CA ASP A 924 -22.70 -31.66 -20.54
C ASP A 924 -22.24 -31.95 -21.99
N ARG A 925 -23.11 -32.57 -22.81
CA ARG A 925 -22.87 -32.96 -24.21
C ARG A 925 -21.76 -34.00 -24.39
N HIS A 926 -21.53 -34.84 -23.39
CA HIS A 926 -20.64 -36.00 -23.48
C HIS A 926 -21.44 -37.31 -23.47
N GLU A 927 -21.11 -38.27 -24.35
CA GLU A 927 -21.77 -39.59 -24.34
C GLU A 927 -20.98 -40.60 -23.50
N LEU A 928 -21.63 -41.22 -22.50
CA LEU A 928 -21.00 -42.18 -21.55
C LEU A 928 -20.28 -43.34 -22.28
N SER A 929 -20.83 -43.81 -23.41
CA SER A 929 -20.22 -44.89 -24.20
C SER A 929 -18.93 -44.47 -24.91
N THR A 930 -18.85 -43.22 -25.41
CA THR A 930 -17.63 -42.67 -26.01
C THR A 930 -16.54 -42.40 -24.98
N LEU A 931 -16.90 -41.90 -23.80
CA LEU A 931 -15.95 -41.67 -22.69
C LEU A 931 -15.37 -42.99 -22.15
N LEU A 932 -16.20 -44.03 -22.00
CA LEU A 932 -15.74 -45.37 -21.59
C LEU A 932 -14.85 -46.04 -22.64
N ALA A 933 -14.93 -45.66 -23.92
CA ALA A 933 -14.08 -46.19 -24.99
C ALA A 933 -12.74 -45.44 -25.16
N GLU A 934 -12.71 -44.14 -24.82
CA GLU A 934 -11.48 -43.33 -24.81
C GLU A 934 -10.66 -43.49 -23.52
N LEU A 935 -11.27 -44.07 -22.46
CA LEU A 935 -10.62 -44.37 -21.18
C LEU A 935 -9.59 -45.52 -21.32
N PRO A 936 -8.36 -45.36 -20.79
CA PRO A 936 -7.39 -46.45 -20.74
C PRO A 936 -7.89 -47.63 -19.89
N GLU A 937 -7.59 -48.88 -20.27
CA GLU A 937 -8.02 -50.09 -19.53
C GLU A 937 -7.51 -50.15 -18.06
N ALA A 938 -6.48 -49.36 -17.73
CA ALA A 938 -5.94 -49.23 -16.37
C ALA A 938 -6.44 -47.97 -15.62
N ALA A 939 -7.48 -47.29 -16.10
CA ALA A 939 -8.00 -46.07 -15.48
C ALA A 939 -8.69 -46.35 -14.15
N ALA A 940 -8.28 -45.62 -13.10
CA ALA A 940 -8.76 -45.82 -11.72
C ALA A 940 -9.37 -44.54 -11.15
N GLU A 941 -10.56 -44.63 -10.55
CA GLU A 941 -11.32 -43.49 -10.00
C GLU A 941 -10.46 -42.56 -9.13
N ARG A 942 -9.63 -43.12 -8.25
CA ARG A 942 -8.76 -42.35 -7.35
C ARG A 942 -7.67 -41.57 -8.04
N GLU A 943 -7.12 -42.08 -9.14
CA GLU A 943 -6.07 -41.35 -9.84
C GLU A 943 -6.69 -40.13 -10.55
N TRP A 944 -7.94 -40.24 -11.00
CA TRP A 944 -8.68 -39.14 -11.62
C TRP A 944 -9.23 -38.17 -10.58
N GLU A 945 -9.78 -38.65 -9.46
CA GLU A 945 -10.09 -37.81 -8.29
C GLU A 945 -8.87 -37.10 -7.78
N SER A 946 -7.71 -37.77 -7.69
CA SER A 946 -6.49 -37.14 -7.21
C SER A 946 -5.98 -36.12 -8.21
N ARG A 947 -6.02 -36.42 -9.50
CA ARG A 947 -5.68 -35.42 -10.51
C ARG A 947 -6.63 -34.24 -10.45
N LEU A 948 -7.92 -34.46 -10.20
CA LEU A 948 -8.98 -33.46 -10.18
C LEU A 948 -9.05 -32.67 -8.88
N GLU A 949 -8.73 -33.26 -7.73
CA GLU A 949 -8.56 -32.60 -6.43
C GLU A 949 -7.20 -31.91 -6.35
N GLN A 950 -6.14 -32.50 -6.88
CA GLN A 950 -4.88 -31.79 -7.07
C GLN A 950 -5.12 -30.61 -7.97
N LEU A 951 -5.92 -30.74 -9.03
CA LEU A 951 -6.33 -29.61 -9.86
C LEU A 951 -7.21 -28.63 -9.08
N ALA A 952 -8.25 -29.08 -8.39
CA ALA A 952 -9.24 -28.24 -7.72
C ALA A 952 -8.64 -27.52 -6.50
N ALA A 953 -7.68 -28.14 -5.81
CA ALA A 953 -6.89 -27.54 -4.74
C ALA A 953 -5.78 -26.67 -5.31
N ARG A 954 -5.15 -27.08 -6.42
CA ARG A 954 -4.30 -26.18 -7.17
C ARG A 954 -5.08 -24.99 -7.70
N ILE A 955 -6.40 -25.08 -7.92
CA ILE A 955 -7.29 -23.99 -8.30
C ILE A 955 -7.71 -23.17 -7.08
N GLN A 956 -8.16 -23.80 -5.99
CA GLN A 956 -8.63 -23.10 -4.78
C GLN A 956 -7.48 -22.42 -4.01
N ARG A 957 -6.26 -22.98 -4.02
CA ARG A 957 -5.07 -22.32 -3.43
C ARG A 957 -4.68 -21.04 -4.16
N LEU A 958 -5.17 -20.86 -5.38
CA LEU A 958 -4.99 -19.63 -6.13
C LEU A 958 -5.93 -18.53 -5.62
N GLY A 959 -6.96 -18.87 -4.83
CA GLY A 959 -7.82 -17.92 -4.12
C GLY A 959 -8.83 -17.22 -5.02
N PRO A 960 -9.43 -16.10 -4.59
CA PRO A 960 -10.17 -15.22 -5.50
C PRO A 960 -9.21 -14.68 -6.56
N ILE A 961 -9.32 -15.24 -7.76
CA ILE A 961 -8.40 -14.98 -8.85
C ILE A 961 -8.95 -13.84 -9.70
N ASN A 962 -8.16 -12.77 -9.78
CA ASN A 962 -8.43 -11.70 -10.72
C ASN A 962 -7.93 -12.16 -12.11
N LEU A 963 -8.83 -12.56 -13.00
CA LEU A 963 -8.48 -12.94 -14.37
C LEU A 963 -7.89 -11.77 -15.17
N ALA A 964 -8.26 -10.53 -14.84
CA ALA A 964 -7.67 -9.33 -15.43
C ALA A 964 -6.22 -9.08 -14.96
N ALA A 965 -5.77 -9.74 -13.89
CA ALA A 965 -4.39 -9.60 -13.40
C ALA A 965 -3.35 -10.10 -14.40
N ILE A 966 -3.71 -11.00 -15.34
CA ILE A 966 -2.79 -11.46 -16.40
C ILE A 966 -2.43 -10.29 -17.32
N GLU A 967 -3.45 -9.58 -17.81
CA GLU A 967 -3.30 -8.42 -18.69
C GLU A 967 -2.68 -7.23 -17.94
N GLU A 968 -3.12 -6.97 -16.70
CA GLU A 968 -2.55 -5.91 -15.85
C GLU A 968 -1.08 -6.19 -15.48
N TYR A 969 -0.72 -7.44 -15.19
CA TYR A 969 0.67 -7.83 -14.96
C TYR A 969 1.52 -7.66 -16.20
N GLN A 970 1.04 -8.08 -17.38
CA GLN A 970 1.77 -7.86 -18.64
C GLN A 970 1.99 -6.36 -18.89
N GLN A 971 0.96 -5.52 -18.77
CA GLN A 971 1.08 -4.07 -18.96
C GLN A 971 2.02 -3.41 -17.94
N GLN A 972 1.90 -3.73 -16.65
CA GLN A 972 2.78 -3.15 -15.63
C GLN A 972 4.20 -3.73 -15.71
N SER A 973 4.37 -4.98 -16.15
CA SER A 973 5.68 -5.61 -16.32
C SER A 973 6.43 -4.98 -17.49
N GLU A 974 5.75 -4.75 -18.63
CA GLU A 974 6.30 -3.96 -19.73
C GLU A 974 6.69 -2.56 -19.27
N ARG A 975 5.85 -1.92 -18.45
CA ARG A 975 6.14 -0.60 -17.87
C ARG A 975 7.35 -0.62 -16.92
N LYS A 976 7.48 -1.61 -16.05
CA LYS A 976 8.67 -1.76 -15.18
C LYS A 976 9.90 -2.07 -16.01
N ARG A 977 9.81 -2.94 -17.00
CA ARG A 977 10.95 -3.27 -17.87
C ARG A 977 11.43 -2.05 -18.65
N TYR A 978 10.50 -1.20 -19.08
CA TYR A 978 10.80 0.10 -19.66
C TYR A 978 11.46 1.05 -18.66
N LEU A 979 10.97 1.14 -17.42
CA LEU A 979 11.54 2.00 -16.37
C LEU A 979 12.88 1.48 -15.81
N ASP A 980 13.07 0.16 -15.76
CA ASP A 980 14.32 -0.51 -15.42
C ASP A 980 15.37 -0.22 -16.50
N ALA A 981 15.02 -0.39 -17.77
CA ALA A 981 15.88 -0.01 -18.89
C ALA A 981 16.22 1.49 -18.86
N GLN A 982 15.24 2.36 -18.57
CA GLN A 982 15.51 3.79 -18.39
C GLN A 982 16.41 4.08 -17.19
N ASN A 983 16.29 3.33 -16.10
CA ASN A 983 17.16 3.49 -14.93
C ASN A 983 18.58 3.04 -15.26
N ASP A 984 18.74 1.87 -15.88
CA ASP A 984 20.03 1.36 -16.32
C ASP A 984 20.69 2.31 -17.32
N ASP A 985 19.94 2.83 -18.29
CA ASP A 985 20.39 3.88 -19.22
C ASP A 985 20.79 5.16 -18.48
N LEU A 986 20.05 5.58 -17.44
CA LEU A 986 20.36 6.77 -16.65
C LEU A 986 21.55 6.56 -15.70
N VAL A 987 21.75 5.35 -15.18
CA VAL A 987 22.91 4.95 -14.38
C VAL A 987 24.14 4.86 -15.26
N GLU A 988 24.04 4.25 -16.44
CA GLU A 988 25.12 4.24 -17.43
C GLU A 988 25.44 5.66 -17.92
N ALA A 989 24.41 6.49 -18.14
CA ALA A 989 24.58 7.91 -18.40
C ALA A 989 25.25 8.64 -17.22
N LEU A 990 24.91 8.30 -15.98
CA LEU A 990 25.53 8.87 -14.79
C LEU A 990 27.01 8.49 -14.71
N ASP A 991 27.32 7.20 -14.86
CA ASP A 991 28.68 6.66 -14.84
C ASP A 991 29.51 7.24 -15.99
N THR A 992 28.93 7.40 -17.18
CA THR A 992 29.62 8.07 -18.29
C THR A 992 29.84 9.55 -18.00
N LEU A 993 28.88 10.27 -17.40
CA LEU A 993 29.05 11.66 -16.98
C LEU A 993 30.11 11.80 -15.86
N GLU A 994 30.15 10.88 -14.89
CA GLU A 994 31.17 10.85 -13.83
C GLU A 994 32.56 10.52 -14.40
N ASN A 995 32.65 9.57 -15.32
CA ASN A 995 33.89 9.27 -16.04
C ASN A 995 34.34 10.44 -16.91
N VAL A 996 33.39 11.18 -17.50
CA VAL A 996 33.66 12.44 -18.20
C VAL A 996 34.18 13.49 -17.23
N ILE A 997 33.60 13.65 -16.03
CA ILE A 997 34.16 14.54 -14.99
C ILE A 997 35.57 14.12 -14.62
N ARG A 998 35.84 12.83 -14.35
CA ARG A 998 37.19 12.36 -14.01
C ARG A 998 38.20 12.61 -15.15
N LYS A 999 37.78 12.44 -16.41
CA LYS A 999 38.60 12.79 -17.58
C LYS A 999 38.83 14.30 -17.66
N ILE A 1000 37.78 15.11 -17.46
CA ILE A 1000 37.87 16.58 -17.44
C ILE A 1000 38.79 17.03 -16.31
N ASP A 1001 38.71 16.48 -15.10
CA ASP A 1001 39.55 16.83 -13.96
C ASP A 1001 41.00 16.44 -14.21
N LYS A 1002 41.25 15.26 -14.78
CA LYS A 1002 42.60 14.82 -15.16
C LYS A 1002 43.20 15.71 -16.26
N GLU A 1003 42.42 16.03 -17.30
CA GLU A 1003 42.86 16.90 -18.38
C GLU A 1003 43.04 18.36 -17.90
N THR A 1004 42.19 18.81 -16.98
CA THR A 1004 42.26 20.13 -16.34
C THR A 1004 43.51 20.25 -15.47
N ARG A 1005 43.81 19.25 -14.64
CA ARG A 1005 45.04 19.20 -13.83
C ARG A 1005 46.30 19.25 -14.71
N ASN A 1006 46.33 18.45 -15.77
CA ASN A 1006 47.46 18.43 -16.71
C ASN A 1006 47.63 19.76 -17.43
N ARG A 1007 46.56 20.32 -18.02
CA ARG A 1007 46.60 21.62 -18.71
C ARG A 1007 46.94 22.76 -17.77
N PHE A 1008 46.42 22.75 -16.55
CA PHE A 1008 46.71 23.79 -15.55
C PHE A 1008 48.20 23.74 -15.18
N LYS A 1009 48.72 22.53 -14.92
CA LYS A 1009 50.13 22.33 -14.58
C LYS A 1009 51.05 22.73 -15.73
N GLU A 1010 50.80 22.25 -16.95
CA GLU A 1010 51.59 22.60 -18.14
C GLU A 1010 51.57 24.11 -18.38
N THR A 1011 50.39 24.75 -18.30
CA THR A 1011 50.26 26.19 -18.53
C THR A 1011 50.91 27.00 -17.41
N PHE A 1012 50.76 26.57 -16.16
CA PHE A 1012 51.44 27.18 -15.00
C PHE A 1012 52.96 27.14 -15.16
N GLU A 1013 53.52 25.99 -15.52
CA GLU A 1013 54.96 25.81 -15.75
C GLU A 1013 55.44 26.69 -16.92
N GLN A 1014 54.67 26.77 -18.00
CA GLN A 1014 55.00 27.61 -19.15
C GLN A 1014 54.89 29.11 -18.82
N ILE A 1015 53.86 29.57 -18.09
CA ILE A 1015 53.74 30.97 -17.66
C ILE A 1015 54.89 31.32 -16.72
N ASN A 1016 55.23 30.43 -15.79
CA ASN A 1016 56.33 30.61 -14.86
C ASN A 1016 57.66 30.76 -15.61
N ALA A 1017 57.92 29.91 -16.61
CA ALA A 1017 59.10 30.02 -17.46
C ALA A 1017 59.10 31.32 -18.29
N GLY A 1018 57.95 31.71 -18.84
CA GLY A 1018 57.78 32.96 -19.58
C GLY A 1018 58.04 34.19 -18.70
N LEU A 1019 57.53 34.19 -17.48
CA LEU A 1019 57.75 35.24 -16.48
C LEU A 1019 59.24 35.33 -16.11
N GLN A 1020 59.90 34.20 -15.87
CA GLN A 1020 61.34 34.14 -15.58
C GLN A 1020 62.20 34.67 -16.74
N ALA A 1021 61.74 34.53 -17.98
CA ALA A 1021 62.43 35.03 -19.17
C ALA A 1021 62.15 36.51 -19.47
N LEU A 1022 60.92 36.98 -19.27
CA LEU A 1022 60.49 38.35 -19.58
C LEU A 1022 60.87 39.34 -18.48
N PHE A 1023 60.86 38.93 -17.23
CA PHE A 1023 61.15 39.81 -16.09
C PHE A 1023 62.57 40.43 -16.18
N PRO A 1024 63.65 39.68 -16.45
CA PRO A 1024 64.99 40.26 -16.62
C PRO A 1024 65.10 41.18 -17.84
N LYS A 1025 64.36 40.90 -18.92
CA LYS A 1025 64.34 41.74 -20.14
C LYS A 1025 63.71 43.11 -19.89
N VAL A 1026 62.66 43.17 -19.07
CA VAL A 1026 61.96 44.43 -18.74
C VAL A 1026 62.74 45.25 -17.70
N PHE A 1027 63.31 44.60 -16.67
CA PHE A 1027 64.02 45.28 -15.58
C PHE A 1027 65.53 45.47 -15.81
N GLY A 1028 66.13 44.78 -16.78
CA GLY A 1028 67.59 44.76 -16.99
C GLY A 1028 68.35 43.88 -15.98
N GLY A 1029 67.65 42.93 -15.33
CA GLY A 1029 68.15 42.05 -14.27
C GLY A 1029 67.04 41.64 -13.29
N GLY A 1030 67.33 40.76 -12.32
CA GLY A 1030 66.35 40.25 -11.34
C GLY A 1030 65.72 38.91 -11.73
N GLN A 1031 64.85 38.36 -10.88
CA GLN A 1031 64.14 37.09 -11.10
C GLN A 1031 62.70 37.18 -10.57
N ALA A 1032 61.73 36.59 -11.26
CA ALA A 1032 60.36 36.45 -10.77
C ALA A 1032 59.84 35.05 -11.11
N TYR A 1033 59.08 34.44 -10.20
CA TYR A 1033 58.51 33.10 -10.36
C TYR A 1033 57.13 32.99 -9.69
N LEU A 1034 56.36 31.98 -10.08
CA LEU A 1034 55.05 31.65 -9.51
C LEU A 1034 55.16 30.48 -8.53
N GLU A 1035 54.34 30.50 -7.48
CA GLU A 1035 54.26 29.46 -6.44
C GLU A 1035 52.81 29.05 -6.17
N LEU A 1036 52.56 27.76 -5.94
CA LEU A 1036 51.23 27.22 -5.61
C LEU A 1036 51.05 27.18 -4.09
N THR A 1037 49.88 27.58 -3.59
CA THR A 1037 49.63 27.68 -2.14
C THR A 1037 49.22 26.38 -1.45
N GLY A 1038 49.11 25.25 -2.17
CA GLY A 1038 48.73 23.94 -1.61
C GLY A 1038 48.96 22.79 -2.59
N GLU A 1039 48.47 21.59 -2.24
CA GLU A 1039 48.78 20.34 -2.98
C GLU A 1039 47.75 19.95 -4.06
N ASP A 1040 46.47 20.31 -3.95
CA ASP A 1040 45.45 19.98 -4.96
C ASP A 1040 45.37 21.02 -6.08
N LEU A 1041 45.95 20.68 -7.23
CA LEU A 1041 45.98 21.50 -8.45
C LEU A 1041 44.58 21.98 -8.91
N LEU A 1042 43.47 21.37 -8.46
CA LEU A 1042 42.11 21.82 -8.78
C LEU A 1042 41.59 23.00 -7.95
N ASP A 1043 42.12 23.23 -6.74
CA ASP A 1043 41.62 24.27 -5.83
C ASP A 1043 42.72 25.19 -5.23
N THR A 1044 43.99 24.90 -5.46
CA THR A 1044 45.13 25.71 -4.99
C THR A 1044 45.18 27.13 -5.58
N GLY A 1045 45.50 28.12 -4.74
CA GLY A 1045 45.81 29.48 -5.19
C GLY A 1045 47.20 29.60 -5.82
N VAL A 1046 47.42 30.68 -6.57
CA VAL A 1046 48.71 31.02 -7.19
C VAL A 1046 49.24 32.32 -6.60
N ALA A 1047 50.48 32.32 -6.11
CA ALA A 1047 51.18 33.50 -5.60
C ALA A 1047 52.33 33.91 -6.52
N ILE A 1048 52.59 35.21 -6.63
CA ILE A 1048 53.69 35.76 -7.44
C ILE A 1048 54.83 36.19 -6.52
N MET A 1049 56.02 35.69 -6.79
CA MET A 1049 57.25 36.08 -6.10
C MET A 1049 58.15 36.83 -7.08
N ALA A 1050 58.52 38.08 -6.76
CA ALA A 1050 59.35 38.91 -7.63
C ALA A 1050 60.54 39.49 -6.87
N ARG A 1051 61.71 39.45 -7.51
CA ARG A 1051 62.99 39.94 -6.98
C ARG A 1051 63.61 40.90 -7.99
N PRO A 1052 63.37 42.22 -7.85
CA PRO A 1052 64.06 43.25 -8.62
C PRO A 1052 65.58 43.25 -8.35
N PRO A 1053 66.40 43.73 -9.28
CA PRO A 1053 67.85 43.79 -9.10
C PRO A 1053 68.24 44.61 -7.86
N GLY A 1054 69.02 44.01 -6.96
CA GLY A 1054 69.53 44.66 -5.74
C GLY A 1054 68.70 44.48 -4.45
N LYS A 1055 67.55 43.79 -4.46
CA LYS A 1055 66.70 43.55 -3.27
C LYS A 1055 66.56 42.05 -2.90
N LYS A 1056 66.20 41.76 -1.64
CA LYS A 1056 65.89 40.40 -1.13
C LYS A 1056 64.46 39.99 -1.53
N ASN A 1057 64.16 38.68 -1.52
CA ASN A 1057 62.83 38.14 -1.83
C ASN A 1057 61.74 38.82 -0.99
N SER A 1058 60.72 39.36 -1.65
CA SER A 1058 59.60 40.04 -1.01
C SER A 1058 58.31 39.73 -1.76
N THR A 1059 57.20 39.58 -1.04
CA THR A 1059 55.86 39.50 -1.63
C THR A 1059 55.57 40.79 -2.42
N ILE A 1060 54.85 40.66 -3.53
CA ILE A 1060 54.64 41.74 -4.53
C ILE A 1060 54.04 43.03 -3.91
N HIS A 1061 53.32 42.91 -2.79
CA HIS A 1061 52.74 44.03 -2.04
C HIS A 1061 53.78 45.02 -1.47
N LEU A 1062 55.04 44.60 -1.29
CA LEU A 1062 56.14 45.40 -0.71
C LEU A 1062 56.98 46.18 -1.75
N LEU A 1063 56.63 46.09 -3.04
CA LEU A 1063 57.34 46.78 -4.14
C LEU A 1063 56.84 48.21 -4.38
N SER A 1064 57.64 49.05 -5.06
CA SER A 1064 57.23 50.42 -5.43
C SER A 1064 56.10 50.41 -6.48
N GLY A 1065 55.30 51.48 -6.59
CA GLY A 1065 54.17 51.55 -7.55
C GLY A 1065 54.55 51.29 -9.02
N GLY A 1066 55.73 51.78 -9.45
CA GLY A 1066 56.26 51.51 -10.79
C GLY A 1066 56.82 50.09 -10.97
N GLU A 1067 57.50 49.54 -9.94
CA GLU A 1067 57.98 48.15 -9.93
C GLU A 1067 56.82 47.15 -9.94
N LYS A 1068 55.73 47.47 -9.22
CA LYS A 1068 54.46 46.74 -9.23
C LYS A 1068 53.87 46.70 -10.63
N ALA A 1069 53.72 47.85 -11.27
CA ALA A 1069 53.14 47.95 -12.62
C ALA A 1069 53.95 47.14 -13.65
N LEU A 1070 55.28 47.22 -13.63
CA LEU A 1070 56.16 46.46 -14.55
C LEU A 1070 56.17 44.95 -14.28
N THR A 1071 56.11 44.53 -13.02
CA THR A 1071 56.02 43.10 -12.65
C THR A 1071 54.70 42.49 -13.14
N ALA A 1072 53.59 43.21 -12.95
CA ALA A 1072 52.30 42.78 -13.49
C ALA A 1072 52.26 42.80 -15.01
N LEU A 1073 52.90 43.78 -15.65
CA LEU A 1073 53.06 43.79 -17.10
C LEU A 1073 53.80 42.54 -17.61
N ALA A 1074 54.91 42.18 -16.96
CA ALA A 1074 55.68 40.99 -17.31
C ALA A 1074 54.86 39.71 -17.16
N LEU A 1075 54.02 39.60 -16.12
CA LEU A 1075 53.11 38.47 -15.93
C LEU A 1075 51.99 38.46 -16.98
N VAL A 1076 51.33 39.59 -17.23
CA VAL A 1076 50.29 39.69 -18.25
C VAL A 1076 50.83 39.33 -19.63
N PHE A 1077 52.04 39.77 -19.97
CA PHE A 1077 52.69 39.40 -21.23
C PHE A 1077 53.16 37.93 -21.26
N ALA A 1078 53.59 37.34 -20.14
CA ALA A 1078 53.89 35.91 -20.06
C ALA A 1078 52.63 35.05 -20.29
N ILE A 1079 51.49 35.48 -19.74
CA ILE A 1079 50.18 34.89 -20.00
C ILE A 1079 49.80 35.05 -21.47
N PHE A 1080 50.06 36.23 -22.05
CA PHE A 1080 49.73 36.56 -23.44
C PHE A 1080 50.54 35.79 -24.48
N GLN A 1081 51.82 35.47 -24.22
CA GLN A 1081 52.67 34.70 -25.15
C GLN A 1081 52.19 33.25 -25.34
N LEU A 1082 51.49 32.70 -24.35
CA LEU A 1082 51.07 31.30 -24.34
C LEU A 1082 49.80 31.05 -25.12
N ASN A 1083 48.82 31.92 -24.97
CA ASN A 1083 47.59 31.89 -25.75
C ASN A 1083 47.31 33.31 -26.28
N PRO A 1084 47.89 33.68 -27.43
CA PRO A 1084 47.81 35.04 -27.95
C PRO A 1084 46.37 35.35 -28.32
N ALA A 1085 45.79 36.33 -27.63
CA ALA A 1085 44.51 36.88 -28.07
C ALA A 1085 44.72 37.53 -29.45
N PRO A 1086 43.72 37.49 -30.34
CA PRO A 1086 43.81 38.05 -31.69
C PRO A 1086 44.10 39.56 -31.72
N PHE A 1087 43.78 40.29 -30.65
CA PHE A 1087 44.18 41.67 -30.44
C PHE A 1087 44.31 41.97 -28.93
N CYS A 1088 45.05 43.04 -28.59
CA CYS A 1088 45.19 43.56 -27.23
C CYS A 1088 44.87 45.07 -27.21
N MET A 1089 44.06 45.50 -26.24
CA MET A 1089 43.76 46.92 -26.01
C MET A 1089 44.33 47.41 -24.69
N LEU A 1090 45.07 48.52 -24.71
CA LEU A 1090 45.76 49.08 -23.53
C LEU A 1090 45.27 50.51 -23.28
N ASP A 1091 44.61 50.78 -22.15
CA ASP A 1091 44.10 52.12 -21.75
C ASP A 1091 45.03 52.76 -20.70
N GLU A 1092 45.84 53.75 -21.09
CA GLU A 1092 46.68 54.56 -20.19
C GLU A 1092 47.59 53.76 -19.23
N VAL A 1093 48.04 52.59 -19.69
CA VAL A 1093 48.90 51.65 -18.96
C VAL A 1093 50.29 52.23 -18.65
N ASP A 1094 50.69 53.25 -19.40
CA ASP A 1094 51.94 54.00 -19.27
C ASP A 1094 51.89 55.16 -18.27
N ALA A 1095 50.71 55.50 -17.73
CA ALA A 1095 50.55 56.58 -16.75
C ALA A 1095 51.37 56.44 -15.43
N PRO A 1096 51.58 55.24 -14.85
CA PRO A 1096 52.37 55.07 -13.63
C PRO A 1096 53.88 54.83 -13.91
N LEU A 1097 54.33 54.90 -15.16
CA LEU A 1097 55.71 54.62 -15.57
C LEU A 1097 56.50 55.90 -15.83
N ASP A 1098 57.79 55.90 -15.51
CA ASP A 1098 58.76 56.93 -15.88
C ASP A 1098 59.27 56.74 -17.33
N ASP A 1099 59.74 57.82 -17.96
CA ASP A 1099 60.12 57.85 -19.38
C ASP A 1099 61.09 56.74 -19.80
N ALA A 1100 62.03 56.36 -18.93
CA ALA A 1100 62.99 55.29 -19.17
C ALA A 1100 62.31 53.90 -19.26
N ASN A 1101 61.29 53.65 -18.43
CA ASN A 1101 60.53 52.40 -18.42
C ASN A 1101 59.42 52.40 -19.48
N VAL A 1102 58.84 53.55 -19.83
CA VAL A 1102 57.93 53.69 -20.98
C VAL A 1102 58.64 53.28 -22.28
N GLY A 1103 59.91 53.67 -22.48
CA GLY A 1103 60.69 53.24 -23.63
C GLY A 1103 61.05 51.74 -23.65
N ARG A 1104 61.10 51.07 -22.50
CA ARG A 1104 61.28 49.59 -22.41
C ARG A 1104 59.98 48.86 -22.72
N TYR A 1105 58.87 49.35 -22.17
CA TYR A 1105 57.53 48.89 -22.47
C TYR A 1105 57.20 49.01 -23.97
N ALA A 1106 57.45 50.16 -24.59
CA ALA A 1106 57.16 50.40 -25.99
C ALA A 1106 57.94 49.45 -26.93
N ARG A 1107 59.20 49.13 -26.60
CA ARG A 1107 60.00 48.15 -27.36
C ARG A 1107 59.44 46.73 -27.24
N LEU A 1108 59.00 46.34 -26.04
CA LEU A 1108 58.38 45.04 -25.82
C LEU A 1108 57.06 44.90 -26.61
N VAL A 1109 56.23 45.95 -26.61
CA VAL A 1109 54.98 45.99 -27.40
C VAL A 1109 55.26 45.90 -28.90
N LYS A 1110 56.31 46.58 -29.39
CA LYS A 1110 56.73 46.54 -30.81
C LYS A 1110 57.25 45.15 -31.24
N GLU A 1111 58.00 44.46 -30.38
CA GLU A 1111 58.45 43.08 -30.65
C GLU A 1111 57.26 42.10 -30.71
N MET A 1112 56.24 42.33 -29.88
CA MET A 1112 55.04 41.49 -29.87
C MET A 1112 54.04 41.85 -30.98
N SER A 1113 54.07 43.07 -31.53
CA SER A 1113 53.12 43.51 -32.57
C SER A 1113 53.31 42.82 -33.92
N GLU A 1114 54.44 42.14 -34.12
CA GLU A 1114 54.68 41.28 -35.29
C GLU A 1114 53.71 40.09 -35.34
N LYS A 1115 53.24 39.62 -34.18
CA LYS A 1115 52.37 38.43 -34.07
C LYS A 1115 50.95 38.76 -33.63
N VAL A 1116 50.73 39.89 -32.95
CA VAL A 1116 49.43 40.25 -32.37
C VAL A 1116 49.11 41.71 -32.61
N GLN A 1117 47.83 42.03 -32.84
CA GLN A 1117 47.38 43.41 -33.04
C GLN A 1117 47.29 44.17 -31.70
N PHE A 1118 48.03 45.26 -31.55
CA PHE A 1118 47.99 46.16 -30.41
C PHE A 1118 47.25 47.46 -30.74
N ILE A 1119 46.29 47.82 -29.89
CA ILE A 1119 45.56 49.08 -29.94
C ILE A 1119 45.73 49.76 -28.58
N TYR A 1120 46.49 50.86 -28.51
CA TYR A 1120 46.77 51.51 -27.22
C TYR A 1120 46.29 52.96 -27.19
N ILE A 1121 45.79 53.37 -26.03
CA ILE A 1121 45.34 54.73 -25.73
C ILE A 1121 46.38 55.35 -24.80
N THR A 1122 47.05 56.41 -25.27
CA THR A 1122 48.14 57.05 -24.52
C THR A 1122 48.10 58.57 -24.67
N HIS A 1123 48.65 59.26 -23.68
CA HIS A 1123 49.00 60.68 -23.72
C HIS A 1123 50.54 60.91 -23.67
N ASN A 1124 51.34 59.85 -23.58
CA ASN A 1124 52.79 59.90 -23.50
C ASN A 1124 53.42 59.97 -24.90
N LYS A 1125 54.29 60.96 -25.11
CA LYS A 1125 54.96 61.22 -26.40
C LYS A 1125 55.79 60.03 -26.90
N ILE A 1126 56.50 59.33 -26.00
CA ILE A 1126 57.38 58.19 -26.34
C ILE A 1126 56.56 57.02 -26.90
N ALA A 1127 55.37 56.78 -26.35
CA ALA A 1127 54.47 55.73 -26.83
C ALA A 1127 53.78 56.11 -28.15
N MET A 1128 53.51 57.41 -28.37
CA MET A 1128 52.93 57.92 -29.63
C MET A 1128 53.90 57.81 -30.81
N GLU A 1129 55.17 58.14 -30.62
CA GLU A 1129 56.20 58.09 -31.68
C GLU A 1129 56.45 56.67 -32.20
N MET A 1130 56.16 55.67 -31.38
CA MET A 1130 56.35 54.27 -31.74
C MET A 1130 55.16 53.65 -32.48
N ALA A 1131 54.04 54.37 -32.65
CA ALA A 1131 52.85 53.84 -33.33
C ALA A 1131 52.99 53.90 -34.86
N ASP A 1132 52.59 52.85 -35.56
CA ASP A 1132 52.54 52.87 -37.04
C ASP A 1132 51.43 53.79 -37.55
N GLN A 1133 50.38 54.00 -36.73
CA GLN A 1133 49.25 54.85 -37.09
C GLN A 1133 48.66 55.56 -35.86
N LEU A 1134 48.35 56.85 -36.00
CA LEU A 1134 47.68 57.66 -34.98
C LEU A 1134 46.22 57.95 -35.37
N MET A 1135 45.31 57.65 -34.46
CA MET A 1135 43.90 57.97 -34.57
C MET A 1135 43.55 59.05 -33.55
N GLY A 1136 43.36 60.28 -34.05
CA GLY A 1136 42.90 61.40 -33.24
C GLY A 1136 41.42 61.30 -32.93
N VAL A 1137 41.05 61.39 -31.66
CA VAL A 1137 39.66 61.63 -31.23
C VAL A 1137 39.54 63.09 -30.83
N THR A 1138 38.63 63.82 -31.47
CA THR A 1138 38.38 65.24 -31.18
C THR A 1138 36.91 65.45 -30.84
N MET A 1139 36.63 66.52 -30.09
CA MET A 1139 35.28 66.91 -29.72
C MET A 1139 34.98 68.23 -30.42
N HIS A 1140 34.35 68.17 -31.60
CA HIS A 1140 34.00 69.37 -32.38
C HIS A 1140 32.80 70.12 -31.75
N GLU A 1141 31.88 69.37 -31.15
CA GLU A 1141 30.74 69.90 -30.38
C GLU A 1141 30.80 69.32 -28.95
N PRO A 1142 30.48 70.10 -27.91
CA PRO A 1142 30.46 69.61 -26.52
C PRO A 1142 29.59 68.35 -26.38
N GLY A 1143 30.22 67.24 -26.00
CA GLY A 1143 29.57 65.94 -25.80
C GLY A 1143 29.47 65.04 -27.04
N CYS A 1144 29.93 65.47 -28.23
CA CYS A 1144 29.97 64.66 -29.45
C CYS A 1144 31.41 64.45 -29.94
N SER A 1145 31.88 63.19 -29.89
CA SER A 1145 33.21 62.77 -30.36
C SER A 1145 33.21 62.50 -31.86
N ARG A 1146 34.28 62.91 -32.55
CA ARG A 1146 34.56 62.59 -33.96
C ARG A 1146 35.98 62.08 -34.12
N LEU A 1147 36.19 61.21 -35.10
CA LEU A 1147 37.48 60.59 -35.38
C LEU A 1147 38.19 61.30 -36.54
N VAL A 1148 39.48 61.56 -36.35
CA VAL A 1148 40.41 62.15 -37.31
C VAL A 1148 41.61 61.20 -37.42
N ALA A 1149 41.72 60.46 -38.51
CA ALA A 1149 42.88 59.60 -38.74
C ALA A 1149 44.04 60.43 -39.30
N VAL A 1150 45.23 60.29 -38.72
CA VAL A 1150 46.46 60.94 -39.18
C VAL A 1150 47.51 59.85 -39.35
N ASN A 1151 48.01 59.64 -40.56
CA ASN A 1151 49.11 58.71 -40.80
C ASN A 1151 50.42 59.39 -40.37
N VAL A 1152 51.18 58.75 -39.47
CA VAL A 1152 52.39 59.33 -38.88
C VAL A 1152 53.47 59.52 -39.94
N GLU A 1153 53.59 58.58 -40.88
CA GLU A 1153 54.54 58.66 -41.99
C GLU A 1153 54.21 59.82 -42.95
N GLU A 1154 52.93 60.08 -43.22
CA GLU A 1154 52.50 61.23 -44.04
C GLU A 1154 52.61 62.56 -43.29
N ALA A 1155 52.37 62.57 -41.98
CA ALA A 1155 52.47 63.78 -41.16
C ALA A 1155 53.92 64.23 -40.91
N VAL A 1156 54.86 63.29 -40.75
CA VAL A 1156 56.30 63.58 -40.70
C VAL A 1156 56.78 64.10 -42.07
N ALA A 1157 56.32 63.52 -43.17
CA ALA A 1157 56.61 64.02 -44.52
C ALA A 1157 56.03 65.43 -44.82
N LEU A 1158 54.92 65.81 -44.18
CA LEU A 1158 54.28 67.14 -44.29
C LEU A 1158 54.88 68.18 -43.33
N ALA A 1159 55.56 67.76 -42.26
CA ALA A 1159 56.25 68.65 -41.32
C ALA A 1159 57.71 68.94 -41.73
N GLU A 1160 58.30 68.10 -42.57
CA GLU A 1160 59.62 68.30 -43.20
C GLU A 1160 59.55 69.01 -44.57
N ALA A 1161 58.36 69.28 -45.09
CA ALA A 1161 58.09 70.10 -46.30
C ALA A 1161 57.67 71.53 -45.93
#